data_AF-A0A975ZRA2-F1
#
_entry.id   AF-A0A975ZRA2-F1
#
_cell.length_a   1.000
_cell.length_b   1.000
_cell.length_c   1.000
_cell.angle_alpha   90.00
_cell.angle_beta   90.00
_cell.angle_gamma   90.00
#
_symmetry.space_group_name_H-M   'P 1'
#
loop_
_entity.id
_entity.type
_entity.pdbx_description
1 polymer ?
#
loop_
_entity_poly.entity_id
_entity_poly.type
_entity_poly.pdbx_seq_one_letter_code
_entity_poly.pdbx_strand_id
1 'polypeptide(L)'
;MCDTLRQRVAGQIDDLSKTSKLVVAGRLEDQHDDADFIRCLNGLLAARPKHWGKAMPKSEADAVDEKGKLHRQAELVAFGDWLLVERHPGYRRKGGPEPDLRLVLKTVAAAMLELSLRPIEEKHGRDAPRQKHRTQAINKADLARRWKPLFGETREPEFFDSQLRQLRRLLSGYRSHVGSGSARFGGKVVTSSPNIEAIRAGITPKPAKKKAPLPASSVTPPVPAVARAFKIDLPYSSDEKRQEYRGKILAAVPLPHLEYKPTLLGVPSASKPQKLVLRPDVEPEDYRFHAVVDRMVLLVETKKITDERSLQRRLTAKTDATTYVRDPARRKDKDRENWGKPLPELDGSKSAGHCFAILVQDPEPAPLSSLLKVLREDIGLNGPVQLHLLEISIDIFPRSSSETAALLQREKMVALLHRHHWAPASAFPIEDGIIPRYGDARTSISSKPKYLFQHPKKASRVSDLQVKDKDKDVRDRLLSETPGDLPYLNATLYRGATAASAMTSAQHKIADRRNPGKNTLEYLAFKDRRARLEVTLSWEQTLAGRGVKTVDDLATVSFRKLTSPYLSLWLPVVPDEEDLLKDIEVQLQSRGVYGIELRNRARYERDRETLRGSGKPLPRRTASQAIGLVRWSEMNDRIGTALDDLRKRWKTFRPS
;
A
#
# COMPACT_ATOMS: atom_id res chain seq x y z
N MET A 1 46.60 16.10 1.98
CA MET A 1 46.10 16.25 3.37
C MET A 1 45.12 15.15 3.83
N CYS A 2 44.57 14.27 2.97
CA CYS A 2 43.56 13.28 3.39
C CYS A 2 44.10 11.97 3.98
N ASP A 3 45.28 11.49 3.57
CA ASP A 3 45.75 10.15 3.98
C ASP A 3 46.33 10.11 5.39
N THR A 4 47.01 11.17 5.81
CA THR A 4 47.60 11.30 7.15
C THR A 4 46.54 11.34 8.25
N LEU A 5 45.37 11.95 8.00
CA LEU A 5 44.26 11.98 8.95
C LEU A 5 43.57 10.60 9.04
N ARG A 6 43.43 9.90 7.92
CA ARG A 6 42.86 8.54 7.90
C ARG A 6 43.75 7.55 8.63
N GLN A 7 45.07 7.60 8.41
CA GLN A 7 46.04 6.78 9.13
C GLN A 7 46.02 7.05 10.64
N ARG A 8 45.94 8.34 11.04
CA ARG A 8 45.83 8.71 12.45
C ARG A 8 44.55 8.16 13.10
N VAL A 9 43.41 8.30 12.42
CA VAL A 9 42.13 7.78 12.93
C VAL A 9 42.17 6.25 13.03
N ALA A 10 42.75 5.56 12.05
CA ALA A 10 42.92 4.11 12.09
C ALA A 10 43.77 3.66 13.28
N GLY A 11 44.91 4.33 13.55
CA GLY A 11 45.74 4.03 14.72
C GLY A 11 45.00 4.23 16.04
N GLN A 12 44.18 5.29 16.16
CA GLN A 12 43.37 5.52 17.36
C GLN A 12 42.27 4.45 17.54
N ILE A 13 41.69 3.95 16.46
CA ILE A 13 40.71 2.85 16.53
C ILE A 13 41.41 1.56 16.99
N ASP A 14 42.60 1.28 16.47
CA ASP A 14 43.41 0.14 16.88
C ASP A 14 43.70 0.18 18.38
N ASP A 15 44.15 1.33 18.91
CA ASP A 15 44.39 1.53 20.34
C ASP A 15 43.12 1.38 21.20
N LEU A 16 41.99 1.90 20.73
CA LEU A 16 40.69 1.74 21.42
C LEU A 16 40.23 0.28 21.42
N SER A 17 40.44 -0.46 20.32
CA SER A 17 40.03 -1.87 20.22
C SER A 17 40.79 -2.78 21.20
N LYS A 18 42.03 -2.42 21.55
CA LYS A 18 42.83 -3.14 22.56
C LYS A 18 42.33 -2.92 23.99
N THR A 19 41.60 -1.84 24.23
CA THR A 19 41.22 -1.39 25.58
C THR A 19 39.70 -1.45 25.85
N SER A 20 38.89 -1.64 24.81
CA SER A 20 37.43 -1.68 24.90
C SER A 20 36.80 -2.68 23.95
N LYS A 21 35.90 -3.53 24.46
CA LYS A 21 35.05 -4.44 23.67
C LYS A 21 33.98 -3.73 22.84
N LEU A 22 33.81 -2.42 23.02
CA LEU A 22 32.85 -1.61 22.27
C LEU A 22 33.41 -1.11 20.93
N VAL A 23 34.65 -1.50 20.58
CA VAL A 23 35.35 -1.07 19.38
C VAL A 23 36.03 -2.26 18.73
N VAL A 24 35.86 -2.39 17.41
CA VAL A 24 36.57 -3.35 16.56
C VAL A 24 37.39 -2.56 15.56
N ALA A 25 38.68 -2.92 15.41
CA ALA A 25 39.54 -2.32 14.40
C ALA A 25 39.28 -2.94 13.02
N GLY A 26 39.32 -2.09 11.98
CA GLY A 26 39.06 -2.53 10.61
C GLY A 26 38.40 -1.45 9.77
N ARG A 27 38.13 -1.78 8.50
CA ARG A 27 37.28 -0.94 7.64
C ARG A 27 35.83 -1.33 7.83
N LEU A 28 34.94 -0.34 7.76
CA LEU A 28 33.51 -0.52 7.97
C LEU A 28 32.89 -1.38 6.86
N GLU A 29 33.42 -1.26 5.64
CA GLU A 29 32.97 -1.98 4.45
C GLU A 29 33.28 -3.49 4.51
N ASP A 30 34.30 -3.87 5.28
CA ASP A 30 34.77 -5.26 5.38
C ASP A 30 34.00 -6.06 6.46
N GLN A 31 33.14 -5.40 7.25
CA GLN A 31 32.39 -6.04 8.34
C GLN A 31 31.10 -6.67 7.83
N HIS A 32 31.10 -8.00 7.70
CA HIS A 32 29.93 -8.76 7.29
C HIS A 32 28.98 -9.10 8.45
N ASP A 33 29.50 -9.20 9.67
CA ASP A 33 28.71 -9.38 10.89
C ASP A 33 28.12 -8.05 11.40
N ASP A 34 26.88 -8.07 11.89
CA ASP A 34 26.21 -6.86 12.37
C ASP A 34 26.82 -6.32 13.66
N ALA A 35 27.24 -7.19 14.58
CA ALA A 35 27.84 -6.80 15.87
C ALA A 35 29.22 -6.16 15.67
N ASP A 36 30.03 -6.69 14.75
CA ASP A 36 31.32 -6.12 14.37
C ASP A 36 31.16 -4.82 13.57
N PHE A 37 30.17 -4.75 12.67
CA PHE A 37 29.83 -3.52 11.96
C PHE A 37 29.48 -2.37 12.93
N ILE A 38 28.66 -2.65 13.95
CA ILE A 38 28.28 -1.68 14.99
C ILE A 38 29.53 -1.19 15.75
N ARG A 39 30.40 -2.10 16.19
CA ARG A 39 31.60 -1.77 16.98
C ARG A 39 32.65 -1.06 16.16
N CYS A 40 32.82 -1.43 14.89
CA CYS A 40 33.68 -0.70 13.94
C CYS A 40 33.18 0.73 13.71
N LEU A 41 31.87 0.91 13.53
CA LEU A 41 31.26 2.23 13.39
C LEU A 41 31.42 3.08 14.67
N ASN A 42 31.29 2.46 15.84
CA ASN A 42 31.52 3.12 17.13
C ASN A 42 32.98 3.57 17.28
N GLY A 43 33.94 2.76 16.82
CA GLY A 43 35.35 3.14 16.72
C GLY A 43 35.58 4.40 15.89
N LEU A 44 34.98 4.47 14.68
CA LEU A 44 35.07 5.65 13.80
C LEU A 44 34.53 6.92 14.47
N LEU A 45 33.45 6.78 15.25
CA LEU A 45 32.86 7.89 15.98
C LEU A 45 33.71 8.31 17.19
N ALA A 46 34.29 7.36 17.92
CA ALA A 46 35.07 7.60 19.13
C ALA A 46 36.47 8.16 18.83
N ALA A 47 37.10 7.76 17.73
CA ALA A 47 38.47 8.16 17.39
C ALA A 47 38.61 9.64 17.01
N ARG A 48 37.52 10.30 16.60
CA ARG A 48 37.58 11.65 16.00
C ARG A 48 37.48 12.83 16.97
N PRO A 49 36.74 12.75 18.10
CA PRO A 49 36.62 13.90 18.98
C PRO A 49 37.38 13.71 20.31
N LYS A 50 38.40 14.56 20.58
CA LYS A 50 39.19 14.59 21.85
C LYS A 50 38.38 14.95 23.12
N HIS A 51 37.06 15.11 23.03
CA HIS A 51 36.24 15.81 24.03
C HIS A 51 35.01 15.01 24.52
N TRP A 52 35.03 13.68 24.41
CA TRP A 52 33.97 12.83 24.98
C TRP A 52 33.98 12.77 26.52
N GLY A 53 34.95 13.44 27.16
CA GLY A 53 34.99 13.74 28.60
C GLY A 53 35.39 12.56 29.48
N LYS A 54 34.76 11.39 29.30
CA LYS A 54 35.07 10.15 30.01
C LYS A 54 35.86 9.17 29.14
N ALA A 55 36.67 8.32 29.76
CA ALA A 55 37.32 7.20 29.09
C ALA A 55 36.27 6.25 28.47
N MET A 56 36.64 5.60 27.37
CA MET A 56 35.83 4.54 26.74
C MET A 56 35.60 3.42 27.77
N PRO A 57 34.35 2.95 27.98
CA PRO A 57 34.09 1.80 28.84
C PRO A 57 34.83 0.56 28.32
N LYS A 58 35.39 -0.27 29.22
CA LYS A 58 36.13 -1.49 28.81
C LYS A 58 35.19 -2.56 28.21
N SER A 59 33.93 -2.58 28.64
CA SER A 59 32.93 -3.55 28.23
C SER A 59 31.51 -2.96 28.20
N GLU A 60 30.55 -3.73 27.67
CA GLU A 60 29.12 -3.41 27.73
C GLU A 60 28.60 -3.30 29.18
N ALA A 61 29.14 -4.10 30.11
CA ALA A 61 28.75 -4.07 31.52
C ALA A 61 29.23 -2.78 32.23
N ASP A 62 30.37 -2.24 31.82
CA ASP A 62 30.93 -0.98 32.34
C ASP A 62 30.26 0.26 31.72
N ALA A 63 29.45 0.08 30.70
CA ALA A 63 28.85 1.16 29.94
C ALA A 63 27.54 1.70 30.53
N VAL A 64 26.97 1.01 31.51
CA VAL A 64 25.73 1.39 32.20
C VAL A 64 26.05 1.71 33.66
N ASP A 65 25.76 2.94 34.07
CA ASP A 65 25.95 3.37 35.47
C ASP A 65 24.90 2.77 36.42
N GLU A 66 25.06 2.98 37.72
CA GLU A 66 24.16 2.45 38.76
C GLU A 66 22.70 2.91 38.62
N LYS A 67 22.46 4.02 37.91
CA LYS A 67 21.11 4.56 37.67
C LYS A 67 20.50 4.04 36.36
N GLY A 68 21.19 3.15 35.65
CA GLY A 68 20.77 2.61 34.36
C GLY A 68 21.04 3.55 33.18
N LYS A 69 21.84 4.61 33.36
CA LYS A 69 22.14 5.57 32.30
C LYS A 69 23.34 5.10 31.49
N LEU A 70 23.17 5.06 30.17
CA LEU A 70 24.24 4.71 29.24
C LEU A 70 25.31 5.80 29.17
N HIS A 71 26.56 5.36 29.14
CA HIS A 71 27.70 6.18 28.77
C HIS A 71 27.59 6.60 27.30
N ARG A 72 27.90 7.86 27.01
CA ARG A 72 27.79 8.45 25.66
C ARG A 72 28.46 7.59 24.59
N GLN A 73 29.63 7.07 24.92
CA GLN A 73 30.52 6.23 24.09
C GLN A 73 29.93 4.85 23.73
N ALA A 74 28.90 4.41 24.45
CA ALA A 74 28.25 3.12 24.25
C ALA A 74 26.85 3.23 23.67
N GLU A 75 26.27 4.44 23.60
CA GLU A 75 24.90 4.64 23.14
C GLU A 75 24.68 4.19 21.69
N LEU A 76 25.68 4.35 20.82
CA LEU A 76 25.60 3.86 19.44
C LEU A 76 25.60 2.32 19.39
N VAL A 77 26.37 1.67 20.26
CA VAL A 77 26.44 0.21 20.34
C VAL A 77 25.13 -0.35 20.87
N ALA A 78 24.63 0.18 21.99
CA ALA A 78 23.35 -0.26 22.57
C ALA A 78 22.16 -0.04 21.59
N PHE A 79 22.12 1.10 20.90
CA PHE A 79 21.11 1.32 19.87
C PHE A 79 21.29 0.41 18.66
N GLY A 80 22.54 0.15 18.26
CA GLY A 80 22.88 -0.75 17.15
C GLY A 80 22.50 -2.21 17.43
N ASP A 81 22.81 -2.70 18.63
CA ASP A 81 22.47 -4.07 19.07
C ASP A 81 20.94 -4.23 19.10
N TRP A 82 20.22 -3.26 19.68
CA TRP A 82 18.76 -3.23 19.59
C TRP A 82 18.28 -3.24 18.13
N LEU A 83 18.89 -2.44 17.24
CA LEU A 83 18.41 -2.28 15.87
C LEU A 83 18.67 -3.50 14.97
N LEU A 84 19.90 -4.01 14.97
CA LEU A 84 20.41 -5.02 14.02
C LEU A 84 20.46 -6.41 14.63
N VAL A 85 21.03 -6.56 15.83
CA VAL A 85 21.29 -7.86 16.46
C VAL A 85 20.01 -8.45 17.06
N GLU A 86 19.31 -7.68 17.88
CA GLU A 86 18.05 -8.07 18.51
C GLU A 86 16.85 -7.97 17.57
N ARG A 87 17.04 -7.37 16.39
CA ARG A 87 15.99 -7.08 15.40
C ARG A 87 14.85 -6.24 15.99
N HIS A 88 15.21 -5.22 16.75
CA HIS A 88 14.39 -4.12 17.26
C HIS A 88 13.09 -4.60 17.93
N PRO A 89 13.20 -5.37 19.03
CA PRO A 89 12.05 -5.95 19.72
C PRO A 89 11.06 -4.87 20.16
N GLY A 90 9.76 -5.17 20.03
CA GLY A 90 8.67 -4.26 20.34
C GLY A 90 8.37 -3.18 19.29
N TYR A 91 9.23 -3.00 18.27
CA TYR A 91 8.95 -2.07 17.17
C TYR A 91 8.09 -2.73 16.09
N ARG A 92 6.81 -2.33 15.99
CA ARG A 92 5.91 -2.77 14.91
C ARG A 92 6.02 -1.84 13.70
N ARG A 93 6.56 -2.36 12.60
CA ARG A 93 6.71 -1.61 11.35
C ARG A 93 5.35 -1.27 10.72
N LYS A 94 5.16 0.01 10.35
CA LYS A 94 3.99 0.51 9.61
C LYS A 94 4.31 0.66 8.12
N GLY A 95 4.36 -0.47 7.40
CA GLY A 95 4.49 -0.53 5.92
C GLY A 95 5.77 0.08 5.31
N GLY A 96 5.84 0.11 3.97
CA GLY A 96 6.97 0.64 3.17
C GLY A 96 8.02 -0.40 2.76
N PRO A 97 9.02 -0.05 1.91
CA PRO A 97 10.19 -0.89 1.61
C PRO A 97 11.10 -1.05 2.83
N GLU A 98 11.86 -2.15 2.88
CA GLU A 98 12.74 -2.45 4.02
C GLU A 98 13.84 -1.41 4.13
N PRO A 99 13.94 -0.69 5.25
CA PRO A 99 15.01 0.28 5.42
C PRO A 99 16.34 -0.47 5.52
N ASP A 100 17.36 0.06 4.87
CA ASP A 100 18.73 -0.35 5.11
C ASP A 100 19.13 0.08 6.53
N LEU A 101 19.10 -0.88 7.47
CA LEU A 101 19.33 -0.62 8.89
C LEU A 101 20.78 -0.23 9.18
N ARG A 102 21.74 -0.71 8.39
CA ARG A 102 23.15 -0.29 8.50
C ARG A 102 23.32 1.16 8.06
N LEU A 103 22.61 1.58 7.01
CA LEU A 103 22.57 2.98 6.58
C LEU A 103 21.90 3.90 7.62
N VAL A 104 20.83 3.43 8.27
CA VAL A 104 20.22 4.15 9.39
C VAL A 104 21.24 4.35 10.52
N LEU A 105 21.98 3.30 10.88
CA LEU A 105 22.97 3.38 11.94
C LEU A 105 24.13 4.34 11.58
N LYS A 106 24.61 4.31 10.33
CA LYS A 106 25.56 5.33 9.81
C LYS A 106 25.01 6.76 9.96
N THR A 107 23.70 6.94 9.74
CA THR A 107 23.02 8.24 9.92
C THR A 107 22.96 8.68 11.38
N VAL A 108 22.75 7.75 12.33
CA VAL A 108 22.86 8.03 13.77
C VAL A 108 24.27 8.49 14.12
N ALA A 109 25.30 7.79 13.64
CA ALA A 109 26.69 8.15 13.91
C ALA A 109 27.03 9.56 13.39
N ALA A 110 26.56 9.93 12.20
CA ALA A 110 26.71 11.28 11.67
C ALA A 110 25.99 12.35 12.53
N ALA A 111 24.80 12.04 13.06
CA ALA A 111 24.06 12.92 13.95
C ALA A 111 24.73 13.07 15.33
N MET A 112 25.28 11.98 15.88
CA MET A 112 26.07 12.02 17.12
C MET A 112 27.32 12.88 16.95
N LEU A 113 28.01 12.74 15.81
CA LEU A 113 29.17 13.56 15.50
C LEU A 113 28.80 15.05 15.43
N GLU A 114 27.68 15.39 14.80
CA GLU A 114 27.17 16.77 14.77
C GLU A 114 26.91 17.33 16.18
N LEU A 115 26.27 16.56 17.07
CA LEU A 115 26.01 16.98 18.45
C LEU A 115 27.29 17.22 19.24
N SER A 116 28.34 16.43 18.99
CA SER A 116 29.62 16.56 19.69
C SER A 116 30.44 17.77 19.23
N LEU A 117 30.48 18.03 17.91
CA LEU A 117 31.36 19.05 17.33
C LEU A 117 30.74 20.44 17.32
N ARG A 118 29.42 20.55 17.19
CA ARG A 118 28.74 21.84 17.04
C ARG A 118 29.06 22.84 18.17
N PRO A 119 28.97 22.48 19.47
CA PRO A 119 29.26 23.45 20.54
C PRO A 119 30.70 24.00 20.48
N ILE A 120 31.63 23.22 19.93
CA ILE A 120 33.04 23.60 19.81
C ILE A 120 33.23 24.54 18.61
N GLU A 121 32.63 24.20 17.47
CA GLU A 121 32.66 25.07 16.28
C GLU A 121 32.00 26.43 16.55
N GLU A 122 30.89 26.44 17.30
CA GLU A 122 30.22 27.66 17.77
C GLU A 122 31.13 28.48 18.71
N LYS A 123 31.88 27.84 19.61
CA LYS A 123 32.83 28.52 20.52
C LYS A 123 34.03 29.13 19.80
N HIS A 124 34.47 28.55 18.68
CA HIS A 124 35.63 28.99 17.91
C HIS A 124 35.29 29.84 16.67
N GLY A 125 34.03 30.31 16.55
CA GLY A 125 33.62 31.26 15.51
C GLY A 125 33.69 30.74 14.07
N ARG A 126 33.74 29.40 13.87
CA ARG A 126 33.77 28.80 12.53
C ARG A 126 32.35 28.59 12.02
N ASP A 127 31.96 29.28 10.95
CA ASP A 127 30.79 29.08 10.05
C ASP A 127 29.67 28.15 10.54
N ALA A 128 29.14 28.37 11.75
CA ALA A 128 27.91 27.75 12.20
C ALA A 128 26.76 28.56 11.58
N PRO A 129 25.93 27.98 10.70
CA PRO A 129 24.82 28.71 10.07
C PRO A 129 23.92 29.30 11.16
N ARG A 130 23.75 30.63 11.15
CA ARG A 130 23.01 31.43 12.15
C ARG A 130 21.73 30.72 12.60
N GLN A 131 21.68 30.34 13.88
CA GLN A 131 20.62 29.56 14.52
C GLN A 131 19.25 30.26 14.52
N LYS A 132 19.21 31.60 14.36
CA LYS A 132 18.02 32.46 14.58
C LYS A 132 16.78 32.08 13.76
N HIS A 133 16.91 31.32 12.67
CA HIS A 133 15.79 30.91 11.82
C HIS A 133 15.65 29.39 11.61
N ARG A 134 16.44 28.56 12.31
CA ARG A 134 16.40 27.10 12.10
C ARG A 134 15.29 26.46 12.93
N THR A 135 14.42 25.68 12.28
CA THR A 135 13.32 24.93 12.91
C THR A 135 13.77 23.62 13.57
N GLN A 136 14.97 23.14 13.28
CA GLN A 136 15.55 21.90 13.80
C GLN A 136 16.98 22.15 14.26
N ALA A 137 17.42 21.44 15.30
CA ALA A 137 18.81 21.47 15.68
C ALA A 137 19.64 20.71 14.64
N ILE A 138 19.28 19.47 14.29
CA ILE A 138 20.01 18.68 13.28
C ILE A 138 19.16 18.58 12.02
N ASN A 139 19.69 19.02 10.88
CA ASN A 139 19.02 18.92 9.58
C ASN A 139 19.85 18.17 8.54
N LYS A 140 19.29 18.02 7.33
CA LYS A 140 19.92 17.29 6.23
C LYS A 140 21.28 17.84 5.78
N ALA A 141 21.48 19.17 5.87
CA ALA A 141 22.76 19.79 5.53
C ALA A 141 23.84 19.48 6.58
N ASP A 142 23.45 19.43 7.86
CA ASP A 142 24.37 19.02 8.92
C ASP A 142 24.82 17.56 8.72
N LEU A 143 23.88 16.66 8.38
CA LEU A 143 24.20 15.26 8.09
C LEU A 143 25.14 15.11 6.88
N ALA A 144 24.83 15.77 5.77
CA ALA A 144 25.68 15.78 4.57
C ALA A 144 27.10 16.26 4.89
N ARG A 145 27.23 17.35 5.68
CA ARG A 145 28.52 17.89 6.12
C ARG A 145 29.32 16.90 6.97
N ARG A 146 28.67 16.14 7.86
CA ARG A 146 29.34 15.13 8.71
C ARG A 146 29.60 13.81 8.00
N TRP A 147 28.89 13.54 6.92
CA TRP A 147 28.99 12.29 6.18
C TRP A 147 30.37 12.08 5.55
N LYS A 148 30.88 13.08 4.82
CA LYS A 148 32.18 13.00 4.13
C LYS A 148 33.37 12.80 5.07
N PRO A 149 33.50 13.54 6.19
CA PRO A 149 34.52 13.26 7.17
C PRO A 149 34.43 11.83 7.70
N LEU A 150 33.23 11.35 8.06
CA LEU A 150 33.05 10.08 8.77
C LEU A 150 33.26 8.86 7.85
N PHE A 151 32.78 8.92 6.61
CA PHE A 151 32.74 7.77 5.69
C PHE A 151 33.56 7.95 4.42
N GLY A 152 34.19 9.11 4.20
CA GLY A 152 34.98 9.37 2.99
C GLY A 152 34.16 9.53 1.70
N GLU A 153 32.83 9.46 1.77
CA GLU A 153 31.91 9.61 0.65
C GLU A 153 31.10 10.92 0.75
N THR A 154 30.80 11.57 -0.38
CA THR A 154 29.96 12.77 -0.41
C THR A 154 28.52 12.37 -0.69
N ARG A 155 27.56 12.95 0.05
CA ARG A 155 26.12 12.76 -0.18
C ARG A 155 25.42 14.10 -0.16
N GLU A 156 24.54 14.30 -1.13
CA GLU A 156 23.71 15.51 -1.20
C GLU A 156 22.71 15.57 -0.03
N PRO A 157 22.35 16.76 0.48
CA PRO A 157 21.38 16.90 1.57
C PRO A 157 20.06 16.14 1.31
N GLU A 158 19.56 16.13 0.08
CA GLU A 158 18.30 15.47 -0.31
C GLU A 158 18.28 13.96 -0.01
N PHE A 159 19.46 13.32 -0.02
CA PHE A 159 19.62 11.92 0.35
C PHE A 159 19.09 11.63 1.78
N PHE A 160 19.24 12.60 2.68
CA PHE A 160 18.87 12.46 4.08
C PHE A 160 17.39 12.72 4.37
N ASP A 161 16.57 13.13 3.39
CA ASP A 161 15.15 13.39 3.60
C ASP A 161 14.40 12.11 4.03
N SER A 162 14.70 10.98 3.39
CA SER A 162 14.15 9.67 3.76
C SER A 162 14.74 9.17 5.08
N GLN A 163 16.05 9.33 5.26
CA GLN A 163 16.78 8.88 6.45
C GLN A 163 16.32 9.59 7.71
N LEU A 164 16.13 10.91 7.69
CA LEU A 164 15.61 11.67 8.83
C LEU A 164 14.18 11.25 9.21
N ARG A 165 13.34 10.87 8.24
CA ARG A 165 11.99 10.34 8.52
C ARG A 165 12.05 8.98 9.19
N GLN A 166 12.92 8.09 8.72
CA GLN A 166 13.12 6.77 9.31
C GLN A 166 13.70 6.89 10.72
N LEU A 167 14.70 7.75 10.88
CA LEU A 167 15.38 7.97 12.15
C LEU A 167 14.42 8.48 13.24
N ARG A 168 13.52 9.42 12.92
CA ARG A 168 12.48 9.88 13.86
C ARG A 168 11.61 8.73 14.39
N ARG A 169 11.28 7.76 13.53
CA ARG A 169 10.45 6.61 13.91
C ARG A 169 11.23 5.63 14.77
N LEU A 170 12.43 5.24 14.33
CA LEU A 170 13.26 4.24 15.01
C LEU A 170 13.77 4.75 16.36
N LEU A 171 14.22 6.01 16.46
CA LEU A 171 14.62 6.59 17.74
C LEU A 171 13.44 6.73 18.71
N SER A 172 12.22 6.96 18.20
CA SER A 172 11.02 6.95 19.05
C SER A 172 10.67 5.53 19.52
N GLY A 173 10.88 4.52 18.68
CA GLY A 173 10.72 3.11 19.05
C GLY A 173 11.73 2.68 20.13
N TYR A 174 13.00 3.03 19.95
CA TYR A 174 14.05 2.76 20.94
C TYR A 174 13.78 3.47 22.27
N ARG A 175 13.33 4.75 22.25
CA ARG A 175 12.90 5.44 23.47
C ARG A 175 11.81 4.69 24.21
N SER A 176 10.79 4.20 23.50
CA SER A 176 9.72 3.42 24.12
C SER A 176 10.25 2.10 24.71
N HIS A 177 11.22 1.47 24.06
CA HIS A 177 11.87 0.24 24.55
C HIS A 177 12.71 0.49 25.82
N VAL A 178 13.48 1.58 25.86
CA VAL A 178 14.18 2.02 27.08
C VAL A 178 13.17 2.37 28.18
N GLY A 179 12.09 3.08 27.84
CA GLY A 179 11.04 3.46 28.77
C GLY A 179 10.19 2.31 29.32
N SER A 180 10.15 1.15 28.63
CA SER A 180 9.43 -0.03 29.11
C SER A 180 10.19 -0.84 30.16
N GLY A 181 11.44 -0.46 30.47
CA GLY A 181 12.32 -1.21 31.38
C GLY A 181 12.81 -2.54 30.81
N SER A 182 12.54 -2.82 29.53
CA SER A 182 12.93 -4.06 28.86
C SER A 182 14.31 -4.00 28.21
N ALA A 183 14.85 -2.78 28.01
CA ALA A 183 16.16 -2.57 27.43
C ALA A 183 17.26 -3.06 28.37
N ARG A 184 18.11 -3.96 27.89
CA ARG A 184 19.29 -4.45 28.63
C ARG A 184 20.55 -4.24 27.80
N PHE A 185 21.64 -3.86 28.46
CA PHE A 185 22.96 -3.73 27.83
C PHE A 185 24.03 -4.17 28.83
N GLY A 186 24.89 -5.11 28.42
CA GLY A 186 25.88 -5.71 29.33
C GLY A 186 25.27 -6.35 30.59
N GLY A 187 24.07 -6.92 30.47
CA GLY A 187 23.34 -7.53 31.58
C GLY A 187 22.62 -6.54 32.52
N LYS A 188 22.82 -5.23 32.36
CA LYS A 188 22.17 -4.18 33.17
C LYS A 188 20.96 -3.58 32.46
N VAL A 189 19.95 -3.14 33.22
CA VAL A 189 18.77 -2.47 32.68
C VAL A 189 19.15 -1.04 32.29
N VAL A 190 18.79 -0.65 31.06
CA VAL A 190 18.98 0.70 30.55
C VAL A 190 17.72 1.52 30.78
N THR A 191 17.85 2.62 31.52
CA THR A 191 16.78 3.56 31.83
C THR A 191 16.91 4.87 31.05
N SER A 192 18.10 5.17 30.52
CA SER A 192 18.36 6.43 29.81
C SER A 192 19.47 6.32 28.76
N SER A 193 19.22 6.90 27.57
CA SER A 193 20.18 7.08 26.47
C SER A 193 20.25 8.57 26.06
N PRO A 194 21.05 9.40 26.76
CA PRO A 194 20.99 10.86 26.63
C PRO A 194 21.31 11.43 25.24
N ASN A 195 22.33 10.91 24.56
CA ASN A 195 22.70 11.37 23.22
C ASN A 195 21.65 10.96 22.19
N ILE A 196 21.14 9.73 22.26
CA ILE A 196 20.07 9.28 21.36
C ILE A 196 18.81 10.14 21.55
N GLU A 197 18.46 10.48 22.79
CA GLU A 197 17.38 11.43 23.08
C GLU A 197 17.66 12.83 22.53
N ALA A 198 18.90 13.32 22.67
CA ALA A 198 19.30 14.61 22.12
C ALA A 198 19.22 14.64 20.59
N ILE A 199 19.58 13.55 19.89
CA ILE A 199 19.42 13.42 18.44
C ILE A 199 17.94 13.45 18.11
N ARG A 200 17.12 12.63 18.78
CA ARG A 200 15.67 12.56 18.55
C ARG A 200 15.03 13.93 18.72
N ALA A 201 15.35 14.66 19.78
CA ALA A 201 14.90 16.02 20.00
C ALA A 201 15.42 17.00 18.94
N GLY A 202 16.68 16.83 18.51
CA GLY A 202 17.34 17.71 17.55
C GLY A 202 16.84 17.58 16.11
N ILE A 203 16.49 16.37 15.67
CA ILE A 203 15.91 16.11 14.33
C ILE A 203 14.40 16.36 14.28
N THR A 204 13.76 16.51 15.44
CA THR A 204 12.34 16.81 15.55
C THR A 204 12.14 18.34 15.44
N PRO A 205 11.30 18.83 14.52
CA PRO A 205 11.07 20.27 14.40
C PRO A 205 10.55 20.86 15.71
N LYS A 206 11.21 21.92 16.20
CA LYS A 206 10.72 22.73 17.33
C LYS A 206 9.50 23.54 16.86
N PRO A 207 8.42 23.61 17.66
CA PRO A 207 7.31 24.51 17.39
C PRO A 207 7.83 25.97 17.42
N ALA A 208 7.38 26.81 16.50
CA ALA A 208 7.78 28.21 16.46
C ALA A 208 7.40 28.91 17.78
N LYS A 209 8.36 29.63 18.41
CA LYS A 209 8.08 30.50 19.55
C LYS A 209 7.10 31.60 19.10
N LYS A 210 5.88 31.57 19.63
CA LYS A 210 4.87 32.61 19.41
C LYS A 210 5.39 33.94 19.99
N LYS A 211 5.27 35.03 19.21
CA LYS A 211 5.31 36.39 19.77
C LYS A 211 4.16 36.52 20.78
N ALA A 212 4.40 37.22 21.89
CA ALA A 212 3.42 37.41 22.95
C ALA A 212 2.11 38.01 22.38
N PRO A 213 0.93 37.57 22.85
CA PRO A 213 -0.34 38.12 22.40
C PRO A 213 -0.54 39.53 22.98
N LEU A 214 -1.05 40.43 22.15
CA LEU A 214 -1.76 41.64 22.59
C LEU A 214 -2.96 41.23 23.46
N PRO A 215 -3.40 42.08 24.42
CA PRO A 215 -4.44 41.73 25.36
C PRO A 215 -5.72 41.31 24.64
N ALA A 216 -6.25 40.17 25.07
CA ALA A 216 -7.35 39.47 24.45
C ALA A 216 -8.65 40.30 24.52
N SER A 217 -9.19 40.66 23.35
CA SER A 217 -10.64 40.58 23.20
C SER A 217 -11.01 39.11 23.30
N SER A 218 -11.95 38.82 24.19
CA SER A 218 -12.53 37.51 24.45
C SER A 218 -13.20 36.95 23.18
N VAL A 219 -12.39 36.38 22.28
CA VAL A 219 -12.88 35.45 21.27
C VAL A 219 -12.49 34.08 21.77
N THR A 220 -13.48 33.42 22.36
CA THR A 220 -13.45 32.00 22.70
C THR A 220 -12.86 31.25 21.50
N PRO A 221 -11.80 30.42 21.66
CA PRO A 221 -11.37 29.56 20.56
C PRO A 221 -12.60 28.73 20.14
N PRO A 222 -12.89 28.60 18.84
CA PRO A 222 -14.01 27.80 18.40
C PRO A 222 -13.84 26.41 19.01
N VAL A 223 -14.83 26.01 19.78
CA VAL A 223 -14.98 24.63 20.24
C VAL A 223 -14.81 23.77 18.99
N PRO A 224 -13.88 22.80 18.95
CA PRO A 224 -13.74 21.93 17.79
C PRO A 224 -15.13 21.41 17.46
N ALA A 225 -15.57 21.62 16.22
CA ALA A 225 -16.85 21.10 15.78
C ALA A 225 -16.76 19.59 16.03
N VAL A 226 -17.50 19.09 17.03
CA VAL A 226 -17.54 17.66 17.28
C VAL A 226 -18.22 17.09 16.06
N ALA A 227 -17.42 16.67 15.08
CA ALA A 227 -17.91 16.23 13.79
C ALA A 227 -18.93 15.12 14.06
N ARG A 228 -20.19 15.44 13.76
CA ARG A 228 -21.33 14.62 14.14
C ARG A 228 -21.26 13.32 13.34
N ALA A 229 -21.57 12.20 14.00
CA ALA A 229 -21.76 10.95 13.28
C ALA A 229 -22.88 11.12 12.23
N PHE A 230 -22.70 10.54 11.06
CA PHE A 230 -23.67 10.61 9.96
C PHE A 230 -23.95 9.23 9.41
N LYS A 231 -25.05 9.11 8.65
CA LYS A 231 -25.52 7.85 8.07
C LYS A 231 -25.63 7.99 6.56
N ILE A 232 -25.28 6.91 5.87
CA ILE A 232 -25.46 6.76 4.43
C ILE A 232 -26.41 5.59 4.20
N ASP A 233 -27.58 5.89 3.63
CA ASP A 233 -28.54 4.88 3.22
C ASP A 233 -28.01 4.08 2.03
N LEU A 234 -28.35 2.80 2.00
CA LEU A 234 -27.85 1.86 1.01
C LEU A 234 -29.01 1.38 0.11
N PRO A 235 -29.27 2.10 -1.00
CA PRO A 235 -30.38 1.77 -1.87
C PRO A 235 -30.08 0.59 -2.80
N TYR A 236 -31.15 -0.09 -3.20
CA TYR A 236 -31.19 -0.91 -4.39
C TYR A 236 -31.63 -0.07 -5.59
N SER A 237 -31.29 -0.49 -6.81
CA SER A 237 -31.64 0.27 -8.01
C SER A 237 -33.14 0.26 -8.33
N SER A 238 -33.87 -0.72 -7.81
CA SER A 238 -35.33 -0.83 -7.89
C SER A 238 -35.85 -1.80 -6.82
N ASP A 239 -37.16 -1.81 -6.60
CA ASP A 239 -37.81 -2.70 -5.64
C ASP A 239 -37.74 -4.17 -6.07
N GLU A 240 -37.79 -4.46 -7.38
CA GLU A 240 -37.61 -5.81 -7.91
C GLU A 240 -36.21 -6.33 -7.60
N LYS A 241 -35.19 -5.47 -7.71
CA LYS A 241 -33.82 -5.83 -7.33
C LYS A 241 -33.66 -5.98 -5.82
N ARG A 242 -34.33 -5.15 -5.02
CA ARG A 242 -34.40 -5.38 -3.57
C ARG A 242 -35.00 -6.75 -3.26
N GLN A 243 -36.07 -7.13 -3.95
CA GLN A 243 -36.73 -8.44 -3.79
C GLN A 243 -35.86 -9.61 -4.22
N GLU A 244 -35.19 -9.50 -5.36
CA GLU A 244 -34.26 -10.53 -5.86
C GLU A 244 -33.14 -10.81 -4.85
N TYR A 245 -32.58 -9.76 -4.24
CA TYR A 245 -31.41 -9.88 -3.36
C TYR A 245 -31.75 -10.24 -1.91
N ARG A 246 -32.92 -9.79 -1.40
CA ARG A 246 -33.40 -10.10 -0.04
C ARG A 246 -34.28 -11.34 0.02
N GLY A 247 -34.84 -11.78 -1.11
CA GLY A 247 -35.76 -12.92 -1.17
C GLY A 247 -37.00 -12.71 -0.30
N LYS A 248 -37.46 -13.78 0.36
CA LYS A 248 -38.67 -13.79 1.20
C LYS A 248 -38.54 -12.96 2.50
N ILE A 249 -37.35 -12.48 2.83
CA ILE A 249 -37.03 -11.78 4.10
C ILE A 249 -37.46 -10.29 4.07
N LEU A 250 -37.93 -9.80 2.91
CA LEU A 250 -38.27 -8.40 2.62
C LEU A 250 -39.12 -7.68 3.69
N ALA A 251 -40.17 -8.32 4.22
CA ALA A 251 -41.20 -7.63 4.99
C ALA A 251 -40.76 -7.21 6.41
N ALA A 252 -39.73 -7.84 6.97
CA ALA A 252 -39.36 -7.68 8.38
C ALA A 252 -38.05 -6.92 8.61
N VAL A 253 -37.33 -6.54 7.55
CA VAL A 253 -35.93 -6.06 7.66
C VAL A 253 -35.78 -4.65 7.12
N PRO A 254 -35.34 -3.67 7.93
CA PRO A 254 -35.16 -2.30 7.48
C PRO A 254 -34.11 -2.20 6.37
N LEU A 255 -34.14 -1.09 5.62
CA LEU A 255 -33.06 -0.79 4.68
C LEU A 255 -31.75 -0.60 5.45
N PRO A 256 -30.62 -1.10 4.91
CA PRO A 256 -29.37 -1.04 5.62
C PRO A 256 -28.76 0.35 5.43
N HIS A 257 -27.97 0.78 6.42
CA HIS A 257 -27.20 2.02 6.35
C HIS A 257 -25.78 1.77 6.82
N LEU A 258 -24.86 2.64 6.38
CA LEU A 258 -23.52 2.77 6.96
C LEU A 258 -23.51 3.98 7.88
N GLU A 259 -23.18 3.77 9.14
CA GLU A 259 -22.92 4.85 10.09
C GLU A 259 -21.43 5.17 10.09
N TYR A 260 -21.07 6.46 10.13
CA TYR A 260 -19.69 6.91 10.18
C TYR A 260 -19.43 7.68 11.47
N LYS A 261 -18.30 7.36 12.10
CA LYS A 261 -17.81 8.03 13.31
C LYS A 261 -16.52 8.77 12.96
N PRO A 262 -16.53 10.12 12.91
CA PRO A 262 -15.31 10.90 12.75
C PRO A 262 -14.40 10.71 13.95
N THR A 263 -13.11 10.44 13.70
CA THR A 263 -12.09 10.26 14.74
C THR A 263 -10.90 11.16 14.47
N LEU A 264 -10.33 11.74 15.53
CA LEU A 264 -9.19 12.65 15.41
C LEU A 264 -7.93 11.91 14.95
N LEU A 265 -7.27 12.44 13.92
CA LEU A 265 -6.02 11.90 13.40
C LEU A 265 -4.81 12.68 13.92
N GLY A 266 -4.15 12.10 14.93
CA GLY A 266 -2.94 12.67 15.54
C GLY A 266 -3.22 13.80 16.53
N VAL A 267 -2.14 14.38 17.06
CA VAL A 267 -2.22 15.47 18.05
C VAL A 267 -2.46 16.80 17.32
N PRO A 268 -3.44 17.63 17.75
CA PRO A 268 -3.68 18.93 17.15
C PRO A 268 -2.42 19.81 17.16
N SER A 269 -2.19 20.55 16.07
CA SER A 269 -1.06 21.47 15.93
C SER A 269 -1.55 22.81 15.41
N ALA A 270 -1.04 23.91 15.99
CA ALA A 270 -1.44 25.27 15.60
C ALA A 270 -1.15 25.65 14.13
N SER A 271 -0.36 24.86 13.40
CA SER A 271 0.06 25.15 12.03
C SER A 271 -0.65 24.31 10.96
N LYS A 272 -1.54 23.38 11.34
CA LYS A 272 -2.30 22.55 10.40
C LYS A 272 -3.70 22.34 10.95
N PRO A 273 -4.75 22.46 10.11
CA PRO A 273 -6.09 22.12 10.56
C PRO A 273 -6.09 20.68 11.08
N GLN A 274 -6.80 20.49 12.20
CA GLN A 274 -7.03 19.17 12.78
C GLN A 274 -7.66 18.28 11.71
N LYS A 275 -7.22 17.02 11.64
CA LYS A 275 -7.72 16.09 10.65
C LYS A 275 -8.60 15.04 11.30
N LEU A 276 -9.67 14.69 10.60
CA LEU A 276 -10.59 13.64 10.95
C LEU A 276 -10.38 12.46 10.00
N VAL A 277 -10.40 11.24 10.53
CA VAL A 277 -10.61 10.01 9.77
C VAL A 277 -12.06 9.62 9.93
N LEU A 278 -12.79 9.48 8.81
CA LEU A 278 -14.17 9.01 8.86
C LEU A 278 -14.16 7.49 8.74
N ARG A 279 -14.47 6.82 9.85
CA ARG A 279 -14.50 5.37 9.92
C ARG A 279 -15.95 4.88 9.93
N PRO A 280 -16.33 3.95 9.05
CA PRO A 280 -17.64 3.34 9.13
C PRO A 280 -17.71 2.40 10.35
N ASP A 281 -18.90 2.28 10.94
CA ASP A 281 -19.20 1.40 12.07
C ASP A 281 -19.30 -0.05 11.58
N VAL A 282 -18.15 -0.72 11.54
CA VAL A 282 -18.01 -2.12 11.16
C VAL A 282 -16.88 -2.77 11.92
N GLU A 283 -17.13 -3.98 12.40
CA GLU A 283 -16.14 -4.85 13.01
C GLU A 283 -15.68 -5.88 11.98
N PRO A 284 -14.41 -5.85 11.52
CA PRO A 284 -13.87 -6.85 10.58
C PRO A 284 -14.04 -8.31 11.04
N GLU A 285 -14.14 -8.52 12.34
CA GLU A 285 -14.29 -9.78 13.06
C GLU A 285 -15.64 -10.46 12.77
N ASP A 286 -16.66 -9.68 12.43
CA ASP A 286 -17.99 -10.17 12.02
C ASP A 286 -17.98 -10.89 10.67
N TYR A 287 -16.83 -10.89 9.99
CA TYR A 287 -16.68 -11.41 8.65
C TYR A 287 -15.61 -12.51 8.56
N ARG A 288 -15.78 -13.38 7.59
CA ARG A 288 -14.78 -14.36 7.14
C ARG A 288 -14.33 -13.98 5.74
N PHE A 289 -13.03 -13.77 5.59
CA PHE A 289 -12.39 -13.46 4.32
C PHE A 289 -11.79 -14.72 3.73
N HIS A 290 -12.07 -15.00 2.46
CA HIS A 290 -11.56 -16.16 1.75
C HIS A 290 -11.07 -15.73 0.37
N ALA A 291 -9.78 -15.89 0.10
CA ALA A 291 -9.21 -15.56 -1.20
C ALA A 291 -9.17 -16.80 -2.08
N VAL A 292 -9.57 -16.68 -3.35
CA VAL A 292 -9.56 -17.76 -4.36
C VAL A 292 -8.93 -17.26 -5.66
N VAL A 293 -8.44 -18.21 -6.48
CA VAL A 293 -8.26 -17.94 -7.91
C VAL A 293 -9.59 -18.28 -8.56
N ASP A 294 -10.26 -17.29 -9.14
CA ASP A 294 -11.63 -17.44 -9.66
C ASP A 294 -11.62 -17.94 -11.11
N ARG A 295 -10.67 -17.45 -11.91
CA ARG A 295 -10.45 -17.92 -13.27
C ARG A 295 -9.01 -17.72 -13.72
N MET A 296 -8.59 -18.54 -14.67
CA MET A 296 -7.35 -18.34 -15.42
C MET A 296 -7.53 -18.67 -16.89
N VAL A 297 -6.75 -18.04 -17.76
CA VAL A 297 -6.69 -18.40 -19.19
C VAL A 297 -5.29 -18.88 -19.52
N LEU A 298 -5.22 -20.10 -20.05
CA LEU A 298 -4.00 -20.74 -20.51
C LEU A 298 -3.94 -20.66 -22.03
N LEU A 299 -2.80 -20.28 -22.60
CA LEU A 299 -2.53 -20.42 -24.03
C LEU A 299 -1.68 -21.65 -24.26
N VAL A 300 -2.09 -22.48 -25.20
CA VAL A 300 -1.41 -23.71 -25.55
C VAL A 300 -1.28 -23.84 -27.06
N GLU A 301 -0.21 -24.48 -27.48
CA GLU A 301 0.00 -24.91 -28.85
C GLU A 301 0.10 -26.43 -28.88
N THR A 302 -0.60 -27.06 -29.82
CA THR A 302 -0.70 -28.51 -29.95
C THR A 302 0.17 -29.02 -31.10
N LYS A 303 0.80 -30.18 -30.92
CA LYS A 303 1.65 -30.80 -31.96
C LYS A 303 0.85 -31.26 -33.18
N LYS A 304 -0.37 -31.72 -32.95
CA LYS A 304 -1.28 -32.24 -33.98
C LYS A 304 -2.47 -31.30 -34.11
N ILE A 305 -2.91 -31.08 -35.34
CA ILE A 305 -4.15 -30.34 -35.62
C ILE A 305 -5.31 -31.02 -34.90
N THR A 306 -6.09 -30.22 -34.17
CA THR A 306 -7.34 -30.63 -33.53
C THR A 306 -8.36 -29.48 -33.63
N ASP A 307 -9.59 -29.70 -33.19
CA ASP A 307 -10.60 -28.65 -33.09
C ASP A 307 -11.01 -28.40 -31.62
N GLU A 308 -11.65 -27.25 -31.37
CA GLU A 308 -12.11 -26.83 -30.04
C GLU A 308 -12.97 -27.89 -29.34
N ARG A 309 -13.90 -28.53 -30.07
CA ARG A 309 -14.87 -29.47 -29.52
C ARG A 309 -14.20 -30.78 -29.12
N SER A 310 -13.25 -31.24 -29.93
CA SER A 310 -12.44 -32.43 -29.64
C SER A 310 -11.54 -32.21 -28.43
N LEU A 311 -10.88 -31.04 -28.35
CA LEU A 311 -10.04 -30.69 -27.21
C LEU A 311 -10.87 -30.54 -25.93
N GLN A 312 -11.97 -29.79 -25.97
CA GLN A 312 -12.91 -29.64 -24.85
C GLN A 312 -13.39 -30.99 -24.32
N ARG A 313 -13.83 -31.90 -25.21
CA ARG A 313 -14.33 -33.23 -24.83
C ARG A 313 -13.26 -34.05 -24.12
N ARG A 314 -12.02 -34.01 -24.61
CA ARG A 314 -10.90 -34.73 -23.98
C ARG A 314 -10.58 -34.19 -22.60
N LEU A 315 -10.55 -32.87 -22.43
CA LEU A 315 -10.32 -32.23 -21.13
C LEU A 315 -11.44 -32.58 -20.16
N THR A 316 -12.71 -32.48 -20.58
CA THR A 316 -13.86 -32.84 -19.72
C THR A 316 -13.89 -34.32 -19.36
N ALA A 317 -13.43 -35.21 -20.25
CA ALA A 317 -13.42 -36.65 -19.99
C ALA A 317 -12.28 -37.11 -19.06
N LYS A 318 -11.19 -36.33 -18.96
CA LYS A 318 -9.95 -36.74 -18.27
C LYS A 318 -9.56 -35.86 -17.08
N THR A 319 -10.30 -34.79 -16.84
CA THR A 319 -10.00 -33.81 -15.79
C THR A 319 -11.27 -33.39 -15.09
N ASP A 320 -11.18 -33.14 -13.79
CA ASP A 320 -12.28 -32.54 -13.01
C ASP A 320 -12.34 -31.01 -13.15
N ALA A 321 -11.47 -30.42 -13.98
CA ALA A 321 -11.40 -28.98 -14.18
C ALA A 321 -12.56 -28.50 -15.07
N THR A 322 -13.26 -27.45 -14.62
CA THR A 322 -14.25 -26.77 -15.46
C THR A 322 -13.52 -25.89 -16.47
N THR A 323 -13.51 -26.32 -17.73
CA THR A 323 -12.75 -25.66 -18.81
C THR A 323 -13.65 -25.19 -19.95
N TYR A 324 -13.23 -24.12 -20.63
CA TYR A 324 -13.80 -23.66 -21.89
C TYR A 324 -12.68 -23.41 -22.90
N VAL A 325 -12.71 -24.11 -24.03
CA VAL A 325 -11.66 -24.07 -25.06
C VAL A 325 -12.08 -23.17 -26.22
N ARG A 326 -11.15 -22.35 -26.71
CA ARG A 326 -11.28 -21.53 -27.91
C ARG A 326 -10.04 -21.60 -28.79
N ASP A 327 -10.25 -21.53 -30.09
CA ASP A 327 -9.23 -21.39 -31.13
C ASP A 327 -9.17 -19.90 -31.55
N PRO A 328 -8.11 -19.17 -31.17
CA PRO A 328 -7.98 -17.76 -31.51
C PRO A 328 -7.93 -17.49 -33.02
N ALA A 329 -7.55 -18.48 -33.85
CA ALA A 329 -7.50 -18.32 -35.31
C ALA A 329 -8.89 -18.27 -35.95
N ARG A 330 -9.91 -18.81 -35.27
CA ARG A 330 -11.30 -18.86 -35.80
C ARG A 330 -12.15 -17.67 -35.38
N ARG A 331 -11.54 -16.68 -34.72
CA ARG A 331 -12.26 -15.57 -34.10
C ARG A 331 -12.88 -14.65 -35.16
N LYS A 332 -14.18 -14.38 -35.02
CA LYS A 332 -14.82 -13.25 -35.72
C LYS A 332 -14.72 -12.01 -34.82
N ASP A 333 -14.45 -10.84 -35.38
CA ASP A 333 -14.28 -9.56 -34.65
C ASP A 333 -15.42 -9.19 -33.67
N LYS A 334 -16.58 -9.83 -33.83
CA LYS A 334 -17.78 -9.57 -33.01
C LYS A 334 -17.81 -10.35 -31.69
N ASP A 335 -16.98 -11.39 -31.53
CA ASP A 335 -16.95 -12.23 -30.32
C ASP A 335 -15.92 -11.69 -29.31
N ARG A 336 -16.23 -10.49 -28.78
CA ARG A 336 -15.48 -9.90 -27.65
C ARG A 336 -15.78 -10.65 -26.35
N GLU A 337 -15.29 -11.87 -26.24
CA GLU A 337 -15.28 -12.61 -24.98
C GLU A 337 -14.42 -11.87 -23.93
N ASN A 338 -14.93 -11.77 -22.71
CA ASN A 338 -14.36 -10.97 -21.62
C ASN A 338 -13.18 -11.69 -20.93
N TRP A 339 -12.16 -12.05 -21.70
CA TRP A 339 -10.94 -12.74 -21.22
C TRP A 339 -9.79 -11.77 -20.94
N GLY A 340 -10.14 -10.55 -20.49
CA GLY A 340 -9.18 -9.46 -20.25
C GLY A 340 -8.65 -8.87 -21.55
N LYS A 341 -7.34 -8.61 -21.60
CA LYS A 341 -6.65 -8.16 -22.81
C LYS A 341 -6.91 -9.12 -23.98
N PRO A 342 -7.09 -8.62 -25.22
CA PRO A 342 -7.23 -9.49 -26.37
C PRO A 342 -6.12 -10.54 -26.41
N LEU A 343 -6.49 -11.76 -26.77
CA LEU A 343 -5.55 -12.86 -27.00
C LEU A 343 -4.54 -12.42 -28.06
N PRO A 344 -3.25 -12.80 -27.94
CA PRO A 344 -2.24 -12.43 -28.90
C PRO A 344 -2.63 -12.90 -30.31
N GLU A 345 -2.32 -12.07 -31.31
CA GLU A 345 -2.41 -12.49 -32.71
C GLU A 345 -1.44 -13.65 -32.94
N LEU A 346 -1.94 -14.70 -33.58
CA LEU A 346 -1.12 -15.84 -33.93
C LEU A 346 -0.18 -15.46 -35.07
N ASP A 347 1.03 -16.02 -35.06
CA ASP A 347 1.91 -15.95 -36.22
C ASP A 347 1.18 -16.47 -37.47
N GLY A 348 1.25 -15.74 -38.59
CA GLY A 348 0.55 -16.08 -39.83
C GLY A 348 0.95 -17.43 -40.43
N SER A 349 2.06 -18.02 -39.95
CA SER A 349 2.47 -19.40 -40.24
C SER A 349 1.62 -20.47 -39.52
N LYS A 350 0.92 -20.11 -38.43
CA LYS A 350 0.14 -21.03 -37.60
C LYS A 350 -1.31 -21.10 -38.09
N SER A 351 -1.69 -22.25 -38.64
CA SER A 351 -3.05 -22.51 -39.09
C SER A 351 -4.02 -22.79 -37.92
N ALA A 352 -5.31 -22.57 -38.18
CA ALA A 352 -6.37 -22.93 -37.23
C ALA A 352 -6.25 -24.39 -36.79
N GLY A 353 -6.54 -24.65 -35.51
CA GLY A 353 -6.45 -25.98 -34.91
C GLY A 353 -5.12 -26.34 -34.27
N HIS A 354 -4.14 -25.43 -34.25
CA HIS A 354 -2.89 -25.61 -33.49
C HIS A 354 -2.88 -24.87 -32.16
N CYS A 355 -3.40 -23.65 -32.11
CA CYS A 355 -3.33 -22.77 -30.95
C CYS A 355 -4.69 -22.67 -30.26
N PHE A 356 -4.70 -22.79 -28.94
CA PHE A 356 -5.92 -22.71 -28.15
C PHE A 356 -5.73 -21.84 -26.92
N ALA A 357 -6.79 -21.14 -26.56
CA ALA A 357 -6.93 -20.47 -25.29
C ALA A 357 -7.97 -21.23 -24.45
N ILE A 358 -7.58 -21.63 -23.25
CA ILE A 358 -8.36 -22.48 -22.35
C ILE A 358 -8.66 -21.68 -21.09
N LEU A 359 -9.92 -21.29 -20.91
CA LEU A 359 -10.42 -20.70 -19.67
C LEU A 359 -10.68 -21.80 -18.66
N VAL A 360 -10.02 -21.74 -17.51
CA VAL A 360 -10.25 -22.63 -16.37
C VAL A 360 -10.99 -21.84 -15.30
N GLN A 361 -12.15 -22.35 -14.87
CA GLN A 361 -12.97 -21.77 -13.80
C GLN A 361 -12.65 -22.42 -12.45
N ASP A 362 -12.66 -21.60 -11.39
CA ASP A 362 -12.39 -21.98 -10.00
C ASP A 362 -11.19 -22.93 -9.86
N PRO A 363 -10.03 -22.63 -10.51
CA PRO A 363 -8.91 -23.55 -10.54
C PRO A 363 -8.36 -23.83 -9.13
N GLU A 364 -8.17 -25.11 -8.85
CA GLU A 364 -7.49 -25.61 -7.65
C GLU A 364 -6.19 -26.35 -8.03
N PRO A 365 -5.20 -26.46 -7.12
CA PRO A 365 -3.91 -27.06 -7.43
C PRO A 365 -3.98 -28.45 -8.06
N ALA A 366 -4.76 -29.37 -7.48
CA ALA A 366 -4.83 -30.75 -7.97
C ALA A 366 -5.55 -30.87 -9.33
N PRO A 367 -6.76 -30.32 -9.53
CA PRO A 367 -7.40 -30.30 -10.85
C PRO A 367 -6.55 -29.61 -11.93
N LEU A 368 -5.85 -28.53 -11.58
CA LEU A 368 -4.95 -27.84 -12.52
C LEU A 368 -3.74 -28.70 -12.90
N SER A 369 -3.09 -29.38 -11.93
CA SER A 369 -2.01 -30.32 -12.23
C SER A 369 -2.48 -31.44 -13.16
N SER A 370 -3.66 -32.03 -12.91
CA SER A 370 -4.26 -33.04 -13.79
C SER A 370 -4.52 -32.50 -15.20
N LEU A 371 -5.04 -31.27 -15.31
CA LEU A 371 -5.25 -30.59 -16.58
C LEU A 371 -3.94 -30.41 -17.36
N LEU A 372 -2.89 -29.90 -16.71
CA LEU A 372 -1.59 -29.70 -17.35
C LEU A 372 -0.95 -31.03 -17.79
N LYS A 373 -1.14 -32.10 -17.02
CA LYS A 373 -0.69 -33.45 -17.37
C LYS A 373 -1.38 -33.95 -18.63
N VAL A 374 -2.72 -33.88 -18.70
CA VAL A 374 -3.49 -34.27 -19.89
C VAL A 374 -3.09 -33.46 -21.12
N LEU A 375 -2.84 -32.15 -20.95
CA LEU A 375 -2.36 -31.30 -22.04
C LEU A 375 -0.98 -31.78 -22.56
N ARG A 376 -0.04 -32.09 -21.67
CA ARG A 376 1.32 -32.50 -22.03
C ARG A 376 1.39 -33.91 -22.61
N GLU A 377 0.80 -34.88 -21.92
CA GLU A 377 0.98 -36.31 -22.21
C GLU A 377 -0.02 -36.83 -23.25
N ASP A 378 -1.30 -36.47 -23.13
CA ASP A 378 -2.36 -37.03 -23.98
C ASP A 378 -2.60 -36.24 -25.26
N ILE A 379 -2.61 -34.91 -25.14
CA ILE A 379 -2.87 -34.01 -26.26
C ILE A 379 -1.57 -33.74 -27.03
N GLY A 380 -0.46 -33.56 -26.30
CA GLY A 380 0.85 -33.29 -26.87
C GLY A 380 1.00 -31.83 -27.27
N LEU A 381 1.77 -31.08 -26.48
CA LEU A 381 2.00 -29.65 -26.72
C LEU A 381 3.25 -29.37 -27.55
N ASN A 382 3.19 -28.35 -28.40
CA ASN A 382 4.32 -27.77 -29.11
C ASN A 382 4.82 -26.52 -28.37
N GLY A 383 5.50 -26.72 -27.24
CA GLY A 383 6.02 -25.64 -26.40
C GLY A 383 5.34 -25.53 -25.03
N PRO A 384 5.69 -24.48 -24.25
CA PRO A 384 5.18 -24.31 -22.89
C PRO A 384 3.72 -23.82 -22.86
N VAL A 385 3.02 -24.15 -21.78
CA VAL A 385 1.73 -23.51 -21.45
C VAL A 385 1.98 -22.10 -20.94
N GLN A 386 1.38 -21.11 -21.60
CA GLN A 386 1.48 -19.71 -21.19
C GLN A 386 0.27 -19.29 -20.36
N LEU A 387 0.49 -18.51 -19.30
CA LEU A 387 -0.58 -17.93 -18.51
C LEU A 387 -0.94 -16.54 -19.05
N HIS A 388 -2.12 -16.39 -19.65
CA HIS A 388 -2.57 -15.11 -20.22
C HIS A 388 -3.38 -14.27 -19.23
N LEU A 389 -4.20 -14.93 -18.41
CA LEU A 389 -5.07 -14.25 -17.45
C LEU A 389 -5.06 -14.99 -16.12
N LEU A 390 -5.09 -14.22 -15.03
CA LEU A 390 -5.30 -14.68 -13.68
C LEU A 390 -6.25 -13.72 -12.96
N GLU A 391 -7.37 -14.24 -12.47
CA GLU A 391 -8.30 -13.51 -11.62
C GLU A 391 -8.24 -14.01 -10.20
N ILE A 392 -8.09 -13.09 -9.26
CA ILE A 392 -8.03 -13.38 -7.83
C ILE A 392 -9.19 -12.63 -7.16
N SER A 393 -9.98 -13.37 -6.39
CA SER A 393 -11.17 -12.87 -5.73
C SER A 393 -11.04 -13.00 -4.22
N ILE A 394 -11.51 -11.99 -3.49
CA ILE A 394 -11.69 -12.00 -2.04
C ILE A 394 -13.18 -12.09 -1.77
N ASP A 395 -13.60 -13.27 -1.33
CA ASP A 395 -14.95 -13.54 -0.87
C ASP A 395 -15.09 -13.22 0.61
N ILE A 396 -16.07 -12.40 0.94
CA ILE A 396 -16.32 -11.91 2.29
C ILE A 396 -17.71 -12.37 2.73
N PHE A 397 -17.71 -13.32 3.66
CA PHE A 397 -18.90 -13.93 4.21
C PHE A 397 -19.21 -13.33 5.59
N PRO A 398 -20.46 -12.95 5.86
CA PRO A 398 -20.91 -12.70 7.23
C PRO A 398 -20.72 -13.95 8.11
N ARG A 399 -20.37 -13.77 9.38
CA ARG A 399 -20.30 -14.87 10.36
C ARG A 399 -21.62 -15.12 11.10
N SER A 400 -22.60 -14.23 10.97
CA SER A 400 -23.90 -14.40 11.63
C SER A 400 -24.57 -15.72 11.23
N SER A 401 -25.11 -16.41 12.23
CA SER A 401 -25.92 -17.62 12.05
C SER A 401 -27.35 -17.32 11.60
N SER A 402 -27.87 -16.12 11.91
CA SER A 402 -29.21 -15.70 11.50
C SER A 402 -29.23 -15.17 10.07
N GLU A 403 -30.24 -15.58 9.30
CA GLU A 403 -30.38 -15.21 7.88
C GLU A 403 -30.49 -13.69 7.68
N THR A 404 -31.31 -13.05 8.52
CA THR A 404 -31.53 -11.61 8.51
C THR A 404 -30.27 -10.83 8.86
N ALA A 405 -29.56 -11.22 9.93
CA ALA A 405 -28.37 -10.50 10.36
C ALA A 405 -27.20 -10.67 9.37
N ALA A 406 -27.03 -11.88 8.80
CA ALA A 406 -26.02 -12.08 7.77
C ALA A 406 -26.39 -11.36 6.44
N LEU A 407 -27.67 -11.26 6.07
CA LEU A 407 -28.11 -10.38 4.97
C LEU A 407 -27.68 -8.93 5.20
N LEU A 408 -28.01 -8.34 6.36
CA LEU A 408 -27.65 -6.96 6.69
C LEU A 408 -26.14 -6.74 6.73
N GLN A 409 -25.38 -7.66 7.33
CA GLN A 409 -23.92 -7.62 7.35
C GLN A 409 -23.34 -7.69 5.93
N ARG A 410 -23.89 -8.53 5.05
CA ARG A 410 -23.47 -8.63 3.64
C ARG A 410 -23.75 -7.34 2.88
N GLU A 411 -24.93 -6.76 3.02
CA GLU A 411 -25.31 -5.47 2.40
C GLU A 411 -24.36 -4.36 2.86
N LYS A 412 -24.07 -4.28 4.16
CA LYS A 412 -23.06 -3.36 4.70
C LYS A 412 -21.69 -3.57 4.06
N MET A 413 -21.22 -4.83 3.95
CA MET A 413 -19.92 -5.12 3.36
C MET A 413 -19.84 -4.76 1.87
N VAL A 414 -20.88 -5.04 1.07
CA VAL A 414 -20.94 -4.62 -0.33
C VAL A 414 -20.82 -3.10 -0.44
N ALA A 415 -21.59 -2.36 0.37
CA ALA A 415 -21.52 -0.92 0.40
C ALA A 415 -20.14 -0.39 0.82
N LEU A 416 -19.48 -1.06 1.77
CA LEU A 416 -18.11 -0.75 2.17
C LEU A 416 -17.14 -0.96 1.01
N LEU A 417 -17.22 -2.07 0.29
CA LEU A 417 -16.36 -2.33 -0.87
C LEU A 417 -16.57 -1.26 -1.95
N HIS A 418 -17.81 -0.91 -2.28
CA HIS A 418 -18.10 0.15 -3.26
C HIS A 418 -17.51 1.51 -2.86
N ARG A 419 -17.52 1.83 -1.56
CA ARG A 419 -17.16 3.16 -1.05
C ARG A 419 -15.71 3.29 -0.61
N HIS A 420 -15.05 2.21 -0.19
CA HIS A 420 -13.71 2.24 0.39
C HIS A 420 -12.65 1.54 -0.45
N HIS A 421 -13.03 0.80 -1.49
CA HIS A 421 -12.05 0.27 -2.43
C HIS A 421 -11.29 1.40 -3.12
N TRP A 422 -9.97 1.33 -3.10
CA TRP A 422 -9.10 2.25 -3.83
C TRP A 422 -7.84 1.57 -4.34
N ALA A 423 -7.45 1.97 -5.54
CA ALA A 423 -6.24 1.56 -6.22
C ALA A 423 -5.69 2.80 -6.96
N PRO A 424 -4.36 2.98 -7.01
CA PRO A 424 -3.77 4.12 -7.68
C PRO A 424 -4.04 4.09 -9.18
N ALA A 425 -4.14 5.26 -9.81
CA ALA A 425 -4.32 5.38 -11.26
C ALA A 425 -3.25 4.61 -12.07
N SER A 426 -2.02 4.56 -11.56
CA SER A 426 -0.91 3.81 -12.17
C SER A 426 -1.10 2.29 -12.16
N ALA A 427 -2.04 1.78 -11.37
CA ALA A 427 -2.42 0.37 -11.39
C ALA A 427 -3.25 0.01 -12.63
N PHE A 428 -3.91 1.01 -13.26
CA PHE A 428 -4.76 0.85 -14.44
C PHE A 428 -4.19 1.66 -15.61
N PRO A 429 -3.07 1.21 -16.21
CA PRO A 429 -2.52 1.89 -17.38
C PRO A 429 -3.57 1.91 -18.51
N ILE A 430 -3.66 3.05 -19.20
CA ILE A 430 -4.52 3.20 -20.37
C ILE A 430 -3.69 2.74 -21.57
N GLU A 431 -4.07 1.61 -22.15
CA GLU A 431 -3.37 1.00 -23.28
C GLU A 431 -3.81 1.60 -24.62
N ASP A 432 -2.97 1.46 -25.63
CA ASP A 432 -3.26 1.92 -26.99
C ASP A 432 -4.54 1.25 -27.53
N GLY A 433 -5.35 2.04 -28.25
CA GLY A 433 -6.65 1.59 -28.77
C GLY A 433 -7.78 1.52 -27.74
N ILE A 434 -7.49 1.68 -26.44
CA ILE A 434 -8.52 1.80 -25.41
C ILE A 434 -8.89 3.28 -25.24
N ILE A 435 -10.17 3.61 -25.37
CA ILE A 435 -10.64 4.97 -25.08
C ILE A 435 -10.39 5.26 -23.59
N PRO A 436 -9.63 6.32 -23.24
CA PRO A 436 -9.16 6.55 -21.86
C PRO A 436 -10.25 6.46 -20.79
N ARG A 437 -11.42 7.05 -21.05
CA ARG A 437 -12.57 7.02 -20.13
C ARG A 437 -13.07 5.61 -19.76
N TYR A 438 -12.75 4.58 -20.54
CA TYR A 438 -13.12 3.20 -20.21
C TYR A 438 -12.31 2.66 -19.03
N GLY A 439 -11.22 3.32 -18.65
CA GLY A 439 -10.52 3.07 -17.38
C GLY A 439 -11.23 3.62 -16.15
N ASP A 440 -12.17 4.55 -16.31
CA ASP A 440 -12.85 5.22 -15.20
C ASP A 440 -13.76 4.26 -14.42
N ALA A 441 -13.99 4.60 -13.15
CA ALA A 441 -14.87 3.84 -12.28
C ALA A 441 -16.32 3.89 -12.77
N ARG A 442 -16.97 2.72 -12.83
CA ARG A 442 -18.34 2.58 -13.35
C ARG A 442 -19.14 1.51 -12.61
N THR A 443 -20.42 1.75 -12.43
CA THR A 443 -21.39 0.76 -11.96
C THR A 443 -22.07 0.07 -13.14
N SER A 444 -22.31 -1.23 -12.99
CA SER A 444 -23.11 -2.03 -13.92
C SER A 444 -24.30 -2.59 -13.17
N ILE A 445 -25.49 -2.13 -13.59
CA ILE A 445 -26.80 -2.53 -13.06
C ILE A 445 -27.66 -3.08 -14.19
N SER A 446 -27.49 -2.52 -15.39
CA SER A 446 -28.12 -2.93 -16.65
C SER A 446 -27.06 -3.08 -17.74
N SER A 447 -27.49 -3.30 -18.98
CA SER A 447 -26.62 -3.47 -20.15
C SER A 447 -25.71 -2.26 -20.42
N LYS A 448 -26.03 -1.07 -19.91
CA LYS A 448 -25.24 0.14 -20.09
C LYS A 448 -24.50 0.49 -18.79
N PRO A 449 -23.15 0.58 -18.80
CA PRO A 449 -22.42 1.02 -17.64
C PRO A 449 -22.70 2.50 -17.34
N LYS A 450 -22.71 2.83 -16.05
CA LYS A 450 -22.90 4.17 -15.50
C LYS A 450 -21.63 4.64 -14.81
N TYR A 451 -21.07 5.77 -15.22
CA TYR A 451 -19.81 6.26 -14.65
C TYR A 451 -20.06 7.03 -13.36
N LEU A 452 -19.14 6.95 -12.38
CA LEU A 452 -19.28 7.68 -11.12
C LEU A 452 -19.25 9.21 -11.31
N PHE A 453 -18.53 9.68 -12.34
CA PHE A 453 -18.61 11.05 -12.84
C PHE A 453 -19.30 11.04 -14.20
N GLN A 454 -20.37 11.82 -14.32
CA GLN A 454 -21.12 11.90 -15.57
C GLN A 454 -20.31 12.63 -16.64
N HIS A 455 -20.15 12.00 -17.81
CA HIS A 455 -19.48 12.62 -18.95
C HIS A 455 -20.49 13.45 -19.76
N PRO A 456 -20.18 14.71 -20.11
CA PRO A 456 -21.13 15.61 -20.78
C PRO A 456 -21.50 15.14 -22.20
N LYS A 457 -20.64 14.33 -22.85
CA LYS A 457 -20.89 13.76 -24.18
C LYS A 457 -20.59 12.27 -24.20
N LYS A 458 -21.45 11.49 -24.87
CA LYS A 458 -21.25 10.05 -25.12
C LYS A 458 -19.97 9.72 -25.89
N ALA A 459 -19.33 10.69 -26.55
CA ALA A 459 -18.06 10.53 -27.26
C ALA A 459 -16.83 11.06 -26.50
N SER A 460 -16.98 11.47 -25.23
CA SER A 460 -15.84 11.94 -24.42
C SER A 460 -14.71 10.91 -24.43
N ARG A 461 -13.51 11.35 -24.82
CA ARG A 461 -12.28 10.54 -24.82
C ARG A 461 -11.43 10.76 -23.57
N VAL A 462 -11.85 11.63 -22.66
CA VAL A 462 -11.03 12.09 -21.54
C VAL A 462 -11.40 11.33 -20.27
N SER A 463 -10.40 10.76 -19.59
CA SER A 463 -10.54 10.01 -18.34
C SER A 463 -10.55 10.94 -17.12
N ASP A 464 -11.27 10.52 -16.07
CA ASP A 464 -11.20 11.15 -14.74
C ASP A 464 -9.78 11.15 -14.15
N LEU A 465 -8.91 10.24 -14.59
CA LEU A 465 -7.54 10.13 -14.09
C LEU A 465 -6.62 11.23 -14.65
N GLN A 466 -7.05 11.92 -15.72
CA GLN A 466 -6.34 13.02 -16.39
C GLN A 466 -6.61 14.37 -15.71
N VAL A 467 -6.34 14.46 -14.40
CA VAL A 467 -6.61 15.66 -13.57
C VAL A 467 -5.58 16.79 -13.78
N LYS A 468 -4.59 16.62 -14.67
CA LYS A 468 -3.41 17.50 -14.76
C LYS A 468 -3.75 18.88 -15.35
N ASP A 469 -2.80 19.81 -15.19
CA ASP A 469 -2.87 21.23 -15.56
C ASP A 469 -3.60 21.56 -16.88
N LYS A 470 -3.44 20.74 -17.93
CA LYS A 470 -4.00 21.02 -19.27
C LYS A 470 -5.49 20.67 -19.43
N ASP A 471 -6.07 19.91 -18.51
CA ASP A 471 -7.40 19.33 -18.66
C ASP A 471 -8.44 20.04 -17.77
N LYS A 472 -8.68 21.34 -18.02
CA LYS A 472 -9.62 22.17 -17.24
C LYS A 472 -11.02 21.53 -17.18
N ASP A 473 -11.50 21.01 -18.30
CA ASP A 473 -12.82 20.36 -18.39
C ASP A 473 -12.97 19.16 -17.45
N VAL A 474 -11.89 18.40 -17.23
CA VAL A 474 -11.88 17.28 -16.27
C VAL A 474 -11.97 17.82 -14.86
N ARG A 475 -11.18 18.84 -14.52
CA ARG A 475 -11.23 19.45 -13.18
C ARG A 475 -12.61 20.02 -12.89
N ASP A 476 -13.19 20.77 -13.82
CA ASP A 476 -14.52 21.38 -13.67
C ASP A 476 -15.59 20.29 -13.49
N ARG A 477 -15.53 19.19 -14.26
CA ARG A 477 -16.42 18.04 -14.08
C ARG A 477 -16.24 17.38 -12.71
N LEU A 478 -15.00 17.12 -12.30
CA LEU A 478 -14.73 16.46 -11.02
C LEU A 478 -15.16 17.33 -9.83
N LEU A 479 -15.02 18.65 -9.96
CA LEU A 479 -15.38 19.64 -8.94
C LEU A 479 -16.85 20.06 -8.99
N SER A 480 -17.61 19.65 -10.00
CA SER A 480 -19.02 19.99 -10.11
C SER A 480 -19.82 19.45 -8.92
N GLU A 481 -20.92 20.13 -8.62
CA GLU A 481 -21.89 19.72 -7.61
C GLU A 481 -22.90 18.69 -8.14
N THR A 482 -22.88 18.43 -9.45
CA THR A 482 -23.74 17.43 -10.07
C THR A 482 -23.50 16.07 -9.41
N PRO A 483 -24.53 15.45 -8.80
CA PRO A 483 -24.39 14.14 -8.18
C PRO A 483 -23.94 13.08 -9.20
N GLY A 484 -23.05 12.18 -8.77
CA GLY A 484 -22.72 10.98 -9.53
C GLY A 484 -23.85 9.94 -9.48
N ASP A 485 -23.74 8.89 -10.29
CA ASP A 485 -24.62 7.72 -10.13
C ASP A 485 -24.33 7.02 -8.79
N LEU A 486 -25.38 6.71 -8.02
CA LEU A 486 -25.23 6.04 -6.72
C LEU A 486 -24.65 4.61 -6.89
N PRO A 487 -23.79 4.17 -5.97
CA PRO A 487 -23.35 2.79 -5.88
C PRO A 487 -24.45 1.95 -5.19
N TYR A 488 -25.42 1.49 -5.99
CA TYR A 488 -26.51 0.64 -5.51
C TYR A 488 -26.00 -0.73 -5.05
N LEU A 489 -26.68 -1.32 -4.07
CA LEU A 489 -26.28 -2.61 -3.49
C LEU A 489 -26.28 -3.78 -4.48
N ASN A 490 -27.09 -3.72 -5.53
CA ASN A 490 -27.14 -4.73 -6.59
C ASN A 490 -26.27 -4.39 -7.81
N ALA A 491 -25.44 -3.34 -7.73
CA ALA A 491 -24.52 -2.97 -8.78
C ALA A 491 -23.18 -3.70 -8.63
N THR A 492 -22.55 -4.03 -9.76
CA THR A 492 -21.11 -4.31 -9.77
C THR A 492 -20.34 -3.02 -10.05
N LEU A 493 -19.42 -2.66 -9.16
CA LEU A 493 -18.51 -1.54 -9.36
C LEU A 493 -17.22 -2.02 -10.04
N TYR A 494 -16.92 -1.51 -11.22
CA TYR A 494 -15.70 -1.80 -11.97
C TYR A 494 -14.74 -0.62 -11.96
N ARG A 495 -13.42 -0.90 -12.01
CA ARG A 495 -12.35 0.07 -12.31
C ARG A 495 -11.31 -0.56 -13.22
N GLY A 496 -10.79 0.21 -14.16
CA GLY A 496 -10.01 -0.31 -15.28
C GLY A 496 -10.91 -0.75 -16.45
N ALA A 497 -10.36 -0.76 -17.66
CA ALA A 497 -11.12 -1.12 -18.85
C ALA A 497 -11.29 -2.64 -18.96
N THR A 498 -12.43 -3.09 -19.49
CA THR A 498 -12.78 -4.51 -19.64
C THR A 498 -11.73 -5.33 -20.41
N ALA A 499 -11.02 -4.71 -21.34
CA ALA A 499 -9.99 -5.34 -22.17
C ALA A 499 -8.57 -4.85 -21.85
N ALA A 500 -8.35 -4.32 -20.64
CA ALA A 500 -7.03 -3.90 -20.19
C ALA A 500 -6.30 -5.01 -19.42
N SER A 501 -4.98 -4.83 -19.26
CA SER A 501 -4.10 -5.64 -18.42
C SER A 501 -4.55 -5.78 -16.97
N ALA A 502 -5.29 -4.80 -16.43
CA ALA A 502 -5.82 -4.88 -15.08
C ALA A 502 -7.22 -4.28 -14.96
N MET A 503 -8.08 -4.97 -14.22
CA MET A 503 -9.40 -4.50 -13.85
C MET A 503 -9.74 -5.00 -12.44
N THR A 504 -10.47 -4.21 -11.67
CA THR A 504 -11.04 -4.65 -10.39
C THR A 504 -12.55 -4.59 -10.43
N SER A 505 -13.20 -5.48 -9.69
CA SER A 505 -14.65 -5.50 -9.53
C SER A 505 -15.05 -5.63 -8.05
N ALA A 506 -16.16 -5.01 -7.65
CA ALA A 506 -16.77 -5.20 -6.34
C ALA A 506 -18.26 -5.54 -6.49
N GLN A 507 -18.68 -6.68 -5.94
CA GLN A 507 -19.94 -7.34 -6.27
C GLN A 507 -20.73 -7.77 -5.04
N HIS A 508 -22.05 -7.81 -5.21
CA HIS A 508 -22.99 -8.47 -4.31
C HIS A 508 -23.36 -9.83 -4.90
N LYS A 509 -22.72 -10.88 -4.42
CA LYS A 509 -22.76 -12.21 -5.04
C LYS A 509 -23.86 -13.06 -4.42
N ILE A 510 -25.00 -13.17 -5.12
CA ILE A 510 -26.18 -13.96 -4.71
C ILE A 510 -26.48 -15.14 -5.64
N ALA A 511 -25.77 -15.25 -6.75
CA ALA A 511 -25.90 -16.30 -7.75
C ALA A 511 -24.53 -16.61 -8.36
N ASP A 512 -24.31 -17.86 -8.71
CA ASP A 512 -23.14 -18.32 -9.46
C ASP A 512 -23.60 -18.86 -10.82
N ARG A 513 -22.81 -18.58 -11.87
CA ARG A 513 -23.05 -18.99 -13.26
C ARG A 513 -24.34 -18.45 -13.92
N ARG A 514 -24.25 -18.20 -15.23
CA ARG A 514 -25.38 -18.37 -16.14
C ARG A 514 -25.11 -19.67 -16.87
N ASN A 515 -26.04 -20.62 -16.86
CA ASN A 515 -25.93 -21.77 -17.74
C ASN A 515 -25.85 -21.24 -19.19
N PRO A 516 -24.73 -21.36 -19.93
CA PRO A 516 -24.58 -20.72 -21.23
C PRO A 516 -25.61 -21.21 -22.25
N GLY A 517 -26.07 -22.46 -22.11
CA GLY A 517 -27.07 -23.07 -22.97
C GLY A 517 -28.52 -22.79 -22.58
N LYS A 518 -28.78 -22.34 -21.34
CA LYS A 518 -30.15 -22.10 -20.83
C LYS A 518 -30.42 -20.67 -20.37
N ASN A 519 -29.38 -19.83 -20.28
CA ASN A 519 -29.40 -18.47 -19.73
C ASN A 519 -30.08 -18.39 -18.33
N THR A 520 -30.09 -19.48 -17.57
CA THR A 520 -30.68 -19.54 -16.23
C THR A 520 -29.64 -19.17 -15.18
N LEU A 521 -30.06 -18.35 -14.21
CA LEU A 521 -29.28 -18.01 -13.02
C LEU A 521 -29.40 -19.13 -11.99
N GLU A 522 -28.29 -19.58 -11.42
CA GLU A 522 -28.29 -20.50 -10.27
C GLU A 522 -28.05 -19.69 -9.00
N TYR A 523 -29.11 -19.52 -8.20
CA TYR A 523 -29.04 -18.75 -6.96
C TYR A 523 -28.25 -19.51 -5.90
N LEU A 524 -27.38 -18.78 -5.22
CA LEU A 524 -26.59 -19.31 -4.12
C LEU A 524 -27.46 -19.57 -2.90
N ALA A 525 -27.21 -20.69 -2.25
CA ALA A 525 -27.70 -20.96 -0.91
C ALA A 525 -27.23 -19.84 0.02
N PHE A 526 -28.03 -19.57 1.05
CA PHE A 526 -27.82 -18.41 1.93
C PHE A 526 -26.38 -18.29 2.46
N LYS A 527 -25.82 -19.41 2.95
CA LYS A 527 -24.46 -19.52 3.51
C LYS A 527 -23.35 -19.18 2.51
N ASP A 528 -23.63 -19.27 1.20
CA ASP A 528 -22.67 -19.07 0.12
C ASP A 528 -22.79 -17.68 -0.52
N ARG A 529 -23.82 -16.91 -0.13
CA ARG A 529 -23.99 -15.51 -0.55
C ARG A 529 -22.95 -14.63 0.13
N ARG A 530 -22.31 -13.76 -0.65
CA ARG A 530 -21.09 -13.06 -0.20
C ARG A 530 -20.96 -11.67 -0.84
N ALA A 531 -20.18 -10.81 -0.19
CA ALA A 531 -19.61 -9.65 -0.84
C ALA A 531 -18.28 -10.07 -1.47
N ARG A 532 -17.94 -9.54 -2.64
CA ARG A 532 -16.78 -10.02 -3.40
C ARG A 532 -15.99 -8.87 -3.98
N LEU A 533 -14.67 -8.92 -3.81
CA LEU A 533 -13.72 -7.97 -4.39
C LEU A 533 -12.71 -8.72 -5.25
N GLU A 534 -12.60 -8.36 -6.52
CA GLU A 534 -11.81 -9.11 -7.50
C GLU A 534 -10.77 -8.23 -8.17
N VAL A 535 -9.68 -8.85 -8.61
CA VAL A 535 -8.74 -8.29 -9.56
C VAL A 535 -8.50 -9.28 -10.68
N THR A 536 -8.77 -8.85 -11.91
CA THR A 536 -8.35 -9.52 -13.12
C THR A 536 -7.00 -8.94 -13.54
N LEU A 537 -5.98 -9.78 -13.67
CA LEU A 537 -4.70 -9.45 -14.28
C LEU A 537 -4.59 -10.25 -15.58
N SER A 538 -4.35 -9.56 -16.69
CA SER A 538 -4.18 -10.19 -17.99
C SER A 538 -2.94 -9.65 -18.68
N TRP A 539 -2.48 -10.40 -19.69
CA TRP A 539 -1.23 -10.20 -20.42
C TRP A 539 0.00 -10.75 -19.70
N GLU A 540 0.83 -11.48 -20.45
CA GLU A 540 2.03 -12.15 -19.95
C GLU A 540 2.98 -11.15 -19.26
N GLN A 541 3.22 -9.99 -19.87
CA GLN A 541 4.13 -8.97 -19.34
C GLN A 541 3.63 -8.38 -18.01
N THR A 542 2.31 -8.23 -17.86
CA THR A 542 1.70 -7.74 -16.62
C THR A 542 1.89 -8.74 -15.48
N LEU A 543 1.69 -10.03 -15.77
CA LEU A 543 1.87 -11.12 -14.82
C LEU A 543 3.36 -11.31 -14.48
N ALA A 544 4.23 -11.31 -15.49
CA ALA A 544 5.67 -11.45 -15.34
C ALA A 544 6.27 -10.30 -14.52
N GLY A 545 5.85 -9.06 -14.77
CA GLY A 545 6.24 -7.88 -14.00
C GLY A 545 5.81 -7.94 -12.52
N ARG A 546 4.93 -8.89 -12.16
CA ARG A 546 4.46 -9.16 -10.80
C ARG A 546 4.91 -10.52 -10.25
N GLY A 547 5.83 -11.19 -10.96
CA GLY A 547 6.46 -12.44 -10.50
C GLY A 547 5.73 -13.72 -10.90
N VAL A 548 4.87 -13.69 -11.93
CA VAL A 548 4.26 -14.89 -12.53
C VAL A 548 4.60 -14.94 -14.01
N LYS A 549 5.63 -15.69 -14.39
CA LYS A 549 6.07 -15.88 -15.78
C LYS A 549 5.48 -17.14 -16.39
N THR A 550 5.28 -18.15 -15.55
CA THR A 550 4.76 -19.46 -15.94
C THR A 550 3.60 -19.85 -15.02
N VAL A 551 2.83 -20.86 -15.41
CA VAL A 551 1.79 -21.43 -14.54
C VAL A 551 2.40 -21.95 -13.24
N ASP A 552 3.60 -22.52 -13.32
CA ASP A 552 4.36 -23.14 -12.23
C ASP A 552 4.68 -22.15 -11.09
N ASP A 553 4.86 -20.87 -11.42
CA ASP A 553 5.12 -19.80 -10.44
C ASP A 553 3.97 -19.63 -9.43
N LEU A 554 2.75 -20.09 -9.75
CA LEU A 554 1.62 -20.06 -8.82
C LEU A 554 1.91 -20.83 -7.52
N ALA A 555 2.83 -21.80 -7.54
CA ALA A 555 3.23 -22.55 -6.35
C ALA A 555 4.05 -21.71 -5.34
N THR A 556 4.73 -20.66 -5.81
CA THR A 556 5.70 -19.90 -5.00
C THR A 556 5.35 -18.43 -4.85
N VAL A 557 4.57 -17.88 -5.79
CA VAL A 557 4.19 -16.47 -5.84
C VAL A 557 3.53 -16.00 -4.54
N SER A 558 3.80 -14.75 -4.17
CA SER A 558 3.03 -14.08 -3.13
C SER A 558 1.79 -13.45 -3.77
N PHE A 559 0.62 -14.08 -3.62
CA PHE A 559 -0.67 -13.50 -4.04
C PHE A 559 -0.91 -12.13 -3.42
N ARG A 560 -0.44 -11.91 -2.18
CA ARG A 560 -0.44 -10.60 -1.52
C ARG A 560 0.35 -9.54 -2.29
N LYS A 561 1.60 -9.84 -2.71
CA LYS A 561 2.41 -8.89 -3.51
C LYS A 561 1.82 -8.68 -4.90
N LEU A 562 1.39 -9.76 -5.54
CA LEU A 562 0.76 -9.77 -6.87
C LEU A 562 -0.42 -8.81 -6.93
N THR A 563 -1.29 -8.82 -5.92
CA THR A 563 -2.55 -8.04 -5.89
C THR A 563 -2.51 -6.76 -5.05
N SER A 564 -1.40 -6.47 -4.35
CA SER A 564 -1.30 -5.40 -3.35
C SER A 564 -1.82 -4.00 -3.76
N PRO A 565 -1.64 -3.50 -5.01
CA PRO A 565 -2.16 -2.19 -5.38
C PRO A 565 -3.65 -2.20 -5.75
N TYR A 566 -4.23 -3.38 -5.99
CA TYR A 566 -5.59 -3.53 -6.50
C TYR A 566 -6.60 -3.87 -5.40
N LEU A 567 -6.23 -4.74 -4.47
CA LEU A 567 -7.12 -5.25 -3.43
C LEU A 567 -6.85 -4.50 -2.12
N SER A 568 -7.19 -3.21 -2.08
CA SER A 568 -7.00 -2.40 -0.87
C SER A 568 -8.17 -1.48 -0.53
N LEU A 569 -8.43 -1.33 0.76
CA LEU A 569 -9.47 -0.48 1.33
C LEU A 569 -8.85 0.73 2.04
N TRP A 570 -9.51 1.88 1.91
CA TRP A 570 -9.00 3.17 2.37
C TRP A 570 -10.10 3.94 3.10
N LEU A 571 -9.70 4.73 4.10
CA LEU A 571 -10.57 5.64 4.83
C LEU A 571 -10.30 7.08 4.37
N PRO A 572 -11.35 7.91 4.25
CA PRO A 572 -11.18 9.32 3.95
C PRO A 572 -10.59 10.06 5.16
N VAL A 573 -9.78 11.08 4.84
CA VAL A 573 -9.15 11.99 5.79
C VAL A 573 -9.46 13.41 5.35
N VAL A 574 -10.07 14.17 6.26
CA VAL A 574 -10.55 15.52 5.98
C VAL A 574 -10.08 16.48 7.07
N PRO A 575 -9.79 17.75 6.75
CA PRO A 575 -9.74 18.79 7.75
C PRO A 575 -11.05 18.87 8.55
N ASP A 576 -10.97 19.26 9.81
CA ASP A 576 -12.12 19.53 10.68
C ASP A 576 -12.77 20.86 10.29
N GLU A 577 -13.41 20.87 9.11
CA GLU A 577 -14.10 22.00 8.51
C GLU A 577 -15.45 21.50 7.99
N GLU A 578 -16.55 22.12 8.43
CA GLU A 578 -17.92 21.63 8.21
C GLU A 578 -18.27 21.47 6.72
N ASP A 579 -17.87 22.43 5.87
CA ASP A 579 -18.13 22.37 4.43
C ASP A 579 -17.37 21.22 3.74
N LEU A 580 -16.16 20.93 4.20
CA LEU A 580 -15.37 19.80 3.69
C LEU A 580 -15.95 18.47 4.17
N LEU A 581 -16.47 18.40 5.39
CA LEU A 581 -17.19 17.23 5.89
C LEU A 581 -18.42 16.96 5.05
N LYS A 582 -19.28 17.96 4.80
CA LYS A 582 -20.46 17.84 3.93
C LYS A 582 -20.09 17.38 2.52
N ASP A 583 -19.04 17.94 1.92
CA ASP A 583 -18.56 17.50 0.60
C ASP A 583 -18.12 16.04 0.62
N ILE A 584 -17.40 15.59 1.66
CA ILE A 584 -17.01 14.19 1.79
C ILE A 584 -18.22 13.28 2.00
N GLU A 585 -19.21 13.67 2.78
CA GLU A 585 -20.44 12.89 2.95
C GLU A 585 -21.13 12.64 1.61
N VAL A 586 -21.28 13.69 0.80
CA VAL A 586 -21.84 13.60 -0.57
C VAL A 586 -20.98 12.68 -1.45
N GLN A 587 -19.65 12.77 -1.35
CA GLN A 587 -18.77 11.89 -2.12
C GLN A 587 -18.85 10.44 -1.63
N LEU A 588 -18.89 10.16 -0.33
CA LEU A 588 -19.05 8.80 0.18
C LEU A 588 -20.40 8.21 -0.24
N GLN A 589 -21.46 9.03 -0.30
CA GLN A 589 -22.77 8.57 -0.74
C GLN A 589 -22.77 8.16 -2.22
N SER A 590 -22.13 8.94 -3.10
CA SER A 590 -22.26 8.80 -4.55
C SER A 590 -21.05 8.19 -5.27
N ARG A 591 -19.83 8.37 -4.76
CA ARG A 591 -18.58 8.04 -5.48
C ARG A 591 -17.53 7.33 -4.62
N GLY A 592 -17.74 7.22 -3.31
CA GLY A 592 -16.77 6.68 -2.37
C GLY A 592 -15.45 7.46 -2.32
N VAL A 593 -14.42 6.80 -1.81
CA VAL A 593 -13.04 7.31 -1.72
C VAL A 593 -12.42 7.63 -3.08
N TYR A 594 -12.94 7.04 -4.16
CA TYR A 594 -12.52 7.40 -5.53
C TYR A 594 -12.90 8.84 -5.86
N GLY A 595 -14.14 9.25 -5.57
CA GLY A 595 -14.57 10.63 -5.78
C GLY A 595 -13.81 11.63 -4.91
N ILE A 596 -13.58 11.27 -3.64
CA ILE A 596 -12.83 12.10 -2.69
C ILE A 596 -11.40 12.36 -3.17
N GLU A 597 -10.69 11.30 -3.57
CA GLU A 597 -9.30 11.41 -4.01
C GLU A 597 -9.16 12.28 -5.26
N LEU A 598 -10.04 12.05 -6.25
CA LEU A 598 -10.01 12.80 -7.50
C LEU A 598 -10.41 14.26 -7.31
N ARG A 599 -11.40 14.56 -6.48
CA ARG A 599 -11.76 15.94 -6.12
C ARG A 599 -10.63 16.65 -5.41
N ASN A 600 -9.99 15.98 -4.45
CA ASN A 600 -8.84 16.55 -3.75
C ASN A 600 -7.67 16.83 -4.71
N ARG A 601 -7.41 15.92 -5.67
CA ARG A 601 -6.43 16.17 -6.74
C ARG A 601 -6.84 17.33 -7.65
N ALA A 602 -8.11 17.45 -8.01
CA ALA A 602 -8.61 18.53 -8.86
C ALA A 602 -8.52 19.88 -8.16
N ARG A 603 -8.88 19.97 -6.87
CA ARG A 603 -8.69 21.16 -6.02
C ARG A 603 -7.22 21.54 -5.97
N TYR A 604 -6.34 20.57 -5.69
CA TYR A 604 -4.90 20.80 -5.63
C TYR A 604 -4.33 21.37 -6.92
N GLU A 605 -4.70 20.85 -8.10
CA GLU A 605 -4.23 21.38 -9.38
C GLU A 605 -4.84 22.76 -9.71
N ARG A 606 -6.12 23.00 -9.35
CA ARG A 606 -6.75 24.31 -9.49
C ARG A 606 -6.06 25.38 -8.63
N ASP A 607 -5.79 25.08 -7.37
CA ASP A 607 -5.10 26.00 -6.46
C ASP A 607 -3.70 26.34 -6.96
N ARG A 608 -3.00 25.37 -7.55
CA ARG A 608 -1.70 25.59 -8.21
C ARG A 608 -1.81 26.52 -9.40
N GLU A 609 -2.81 26.35 -10.25
CA GLU A 609 -3.06 27.20 -11.40
C GLU A 609 -3.31 28.66 -10.97
N THR A 610 -4.13 28.87 -9.93
CA THR A 610 -4.34 30.18 -9.32
C THR A 610 -3.05 30.78 -8.75
N LEU A 611 -2.21 29.97 -8.09
CA LEU A 611 -0.93 30.42 -7.55
C LEU A 611 0.09 30.77 -8.66
N ARG A 612 0.07 30.04 -9.79
CA ARG A 612 0.88 30.40 -10.97
C ARG A 612 0.48 31.78 -11.50
N GLY A 613 -0.82 32.05 -11.63
CA GLY A 613 -1.32 33.33 -12.11
C GLY A 613 -1.03 34.51 -11.18
N SER A 614 -0.80 34.25 -9.88
CA SER A 614 -0.50 35.29 -8.88
C SER A 614 0.99 35.45 -8.54
N GLY A 615 1.88 34.71 -9.21
CA GLY A 615 3.33 34.75 -8.96
C GLY A 615 3.77 34.22 -7.59
N LYS A 616 2.85 33.60 -6.83
CA LYS A 616 3.13 33.06 -5.49
C LYS A 616 3.87 31.71 -5.58
N PRO A 617 4.67 31.34 -4.57
CA PRO A 617 5.36 30.05 -4.54
C PRO A 617 4.37 28.88 -4.68
N LEU A 618 4.62 28.01 -5.65
CA LEU A 618 3.78 26.84 -5.87
C LEU A 618 4.02 25.81 -4.76
N PRO A 619 2.97 25.12 -4.29
CA PRO A 619 3.16 23.99 -3.38
C PRO A 619 4.07 22.95 -4.05
N ARG A 620 4.85 22.20 -3.27
CA ARG A 620 5.68 21.12 -3.81
C ARG A 620 4.75 20.09 -4.47
N ARG A 621 5.03 19.68 -5.72
CA ARG A 621 4.35 18.52 -6.33
C ARG A 621 4.61 17.28 -5.47
N THR A 622 3.74 17.02 -4.53
CA THR A 622 3.63 15.70 -3.93
C THR A 622 2.98 14.84 -5.01
N ALA A 623 3.74 13.90 -5.57
CA ALA A 623 3.21 12.87 -6.48
C ALA A 623 2.20 11.92 -5.79
N SER A 624 1.54 12.36 -4.72
CA SER A 624 0.72 11.52 -3.87
C SER A 624 -0.62 11.33 -4.54
N GLN A 625 -0.75 10.25 -5.30
CA GLN A 625 -2.01 9.53 -5.34
C GLN A 625 -2.46 9.25 -3.88
N ALA A 626 -3.76 9.13 -3.64
CA ALA A 626 -4.37 8.99 -2.31
C ALA A 626 -4.42 10.29 -1.48
N ILE A 627 -4.55 11.48 -2.12
CA ILE A 627 -4.77 12.74 -1.39
C ILE A 627 -6.07 12.68 -0.59
N GLY A 628 -5.96 12.90 0.72
CA GLY A 628 -7.10 12.86 1.63
C GLY A 628 -7.57 11.44 1.93
N LEU A 629 -6.72 10.43 1.76
CA LEU A 629 -7.01 9.06 2.16
C LEU A 629 -5.93 8.50 3.10
N VAL A 630 -6.31 7.56 3.95
CA VAL A 630 -5.40 6.72 4.74
C VAL A 630 -5.77 5.26 4.54
N ARG A 631 -4.77 4.38 4.49
CA ARG A 631 -5.00 2.95 4.31
C ARG A 631 -5.75 2.40 5.54
N TRP A 632 -6.80 1.62 5.30
CA TRP A 632 -7.57 0.99 6.37
C TRP A 632 -6.87 -0.28 6.86
N SER A 633 -5.99 -0.15 7.85
CA SER A 633 -5.11 -1.25 8.27
C SER A 633 -5.87 -2.53 8.64
N GLU A 634 -6.90 -2.45 9.49
CA GLU A 634 -7.57 -3.66 10.00
C GLU A 634 -8.19 -4.49 8.87
N MET A 635 -8.94 -3.86 7.97
CA MET A 635 -9.54 -4.54 6.83
C MET A 635 -8.51 -5.09 5.86
N ASN A 636 -7.44 -4.33 5.59
CA ASN A 636 -6.38 -4.78 4.69
C ASN A 636 -5.55 -5.92 5.27
N ASP A 637 -5.42 -6.01 6.59
CA ASP A 637 -4.76 -7.13 7.26
C ASP A 637 -5.59 -8.42 7.15
N ARG A 638 -6.93 -8.32 7.21
CA ARG A 638 -7.84 -9.45 6.93
C ARG A 638 -7.74 -9.93 5.48
N ILE A 639 -7.75 -9.01 4.51
CA ILE A 639 -7.53 -9.33 3.08
C ILE A 639 -6.16 -10.00 2.89
N GLY A 640 -5.12 -9.43 3.50
CA GLY A 640 -3.77 -9.97 3.43
C GLY A 640 -3.67 -11.39 3.99
N THR A 641 -4.33 -11.67 5.11
CA THR A 641 -4.37 -13.01 5.72
C THR A 641 -5.02 -14.01 4.78
N ALA A 642 -6.16 -13.66 4.18
CA ALA A 642 -6.84 -14.52 3.22
C ALA A 642 -5.96 -14.83 1.99
N LEU A 643 -5.21 -13.84 1.49
CA LEU A 643 -4.25 -14.03 0.38
C LEU A 643 -3.06 -14.91 0.76
N ASP A 644 -2.60 -14.85 2.02
CA ASP A 644 -1.54 -15.73 2.50
C ASP A 644 -2.04 -17.17 2.67
N ASP A 645 -3.31 -17.37 3.06
CA ASP A 645 -3.92 -18.69 3.12
C ASP A 645 -4.14 -19.27 1.72
N LEU A 646 -4.51 -18.45 0.73
CA LEU A 646 -4.50 -18.86 -0.68
C LEU A 646 -3.10 -19.34 -1.10
N ARG A 647 -2.04 -18.58 -0.76
CA ARG A 647 -0.66 -19.01 -1.02
C ARG A 647 -0.35 -20.36 -0.39
N LYS A 648 -0.75 -20.61 0.87
CA LYS A 648 -0.53 -21.90 1.54
C LYS A 648 -1.17 -23.05 0.77
N ARG A 649 -2.41 -22.87 0.30
CA ARG A 649 -3.11 -23.89 -0.52
C ARG A 649 -2.37 -24.16 -1.82
N TRP A 650 -1.90 -23.11 -2.49
CA TRP A 650 -1.19 -23.26 -3.77
C TRP A 650 0.25 -23.76 -3.65
N LYS A 651 0.86 -23.78 -2.47
CA LYS A 651 2.20 -24.40 -2.28
C LYS A 651 2.25 -25.89 -2.62
N THR A 652 1.11 -26.59 -2.56
CA THR A 652 1.01 -28.00 -2.94
C THR A 652 0.92 -28.20 -4.45
N PHE A 653 0.77 -27.11 -5.23
CA PHE A 653 0.78 -27.16 -6.67
C PHE A 653 2.14 -27.68 -7.15
N ARG A 654 2.10 -28.82 -7.83
CA ARG A 654 3.25 -29.46 -8.47
C ARG A 654 2.93 -29.57 -9.96
N PRO A 655 3.54 -28.76 -10.82
CA PRO A 655 3.48 -28.98 -12.25
C PRO A 655 4.29 -30.25 -12.55
N SER A 656 3.60 -31.29 -13.05
CA SER A 656 4.19 -32.59 -13.37
C SER A 656 5.00 -32.55 -14.66
#